data_AF-A0A8K0HXM8-F1
#
_entry.id   AF-A0A8K0HXM8-F1
#
_cell.length_a   1.000
_cell.length_b   1.000
_cell.length_c   1.000
_cell.angle_alpha   90.00
_cell.angle_beta   90.00
_cell.angle_gamma   90.00
#
_symmetry.space_group_name_H-M   'P 1'
#
loop_
_entity.id
_entity.type
_entity.pdbx_description
1 polymer ?
#
loop_
_entity_poly.entity_id
_entity_poly.type
_entity_poly.pdbx_seq_one_letter_code
_entity_poly.pdbx_strand_id
1 'polypeptide(L)'
;MTSEGDHCSEAKGLKATIFFIALYLVALGSGCLKPNMISHGADQFRKDDPDHSKKLSTYFNTAYFSFCIGELIALTVIIWVQTQSGMAVGFGVSAATMVMGLTSLICGMFYYRNKPPKGSIFTPVARVLVAAITKRKQVCPSNTELLRRSINSASDRIMIPGLEITSNATNLIHTEKFRFLDKACIRIQDGSNRTESPWKLCTMAQVEQVKIIFSVIPIFACTIIFNTVLAQLQTFSVQQGSSMDTRLTETFHIPPASLQSIPYLILIILVPIYEMVFVPLARKITSRDSGISPLQRIGIGLFTVTFSMVSAALVENKRREMAVGSNKQLSIFWIAPQFLIFGLSEMFTAVGLIEFFYKQSLAGMQSFLTAMTYCSYSLGFFLSSLLVSLVNKVTSGPSGRGWLSDSNLNKDRLDLFYWLLAALSFLNFFNYLYWSRWSLDKSISSLEMELAVARTNQNGGQASLGGATMGSDKGLKKAFVVIGINTAFSSKRRRDSIRETWMPRGSKLKRLEEKGIVIRFVIGHSATRGGVLDRAIDAEDAETKDFLRLEHVEGYHQLSSKTRVYFATVVSIWDADFYVKVDDDVHVNLGMLVTALIRYRAKPRIYIGCMKSGPVLSQKGVKYHEPEFWKFGEERNKYFRHATGQIYAISKDLAAYISINA
;
A
#
# COMPACT_ATOMS: atom_id res chain seq x y z
N MET A 1 -37.44 -39.26 -13.68
CA MET A 1 -38.60 -39.00 -14.55
C MET A 1 -39.53 -38.06 -13.80
N THR A 2 -39.39 -36.76 -14.01
CA THR A 2 -40.43 -35.77 -13.68
C THR A 2 -41.24 -35.59 -14.95
N SER A 3 -42.54 -35.86 -14.87
CA SER A 3 -43.45 -35.83 -16.01
C SER A 3 -43.45 -34.45 -16.69
N GLU A 4 -43.67 -34.48 -18.01
CA GLU A 4 -44.09 -33.32 -18.78
C GLU A 4 -45.31 -32.67 -18.10
N GLY A 5 -45.26 -31.35 -17.82
CA GLY A 5 -46.49 -30.54 -17.77
C GLY A 5 -46.90 -29.84 -16.47
N ASP A 6 -46.22 -29.97 -15.33
CA ASP A 6 -46.62 -29.22 -14.13
C ASP A 6 -46.01 -27.80 -14.13
N HIS A 7 -46.83 -26.81 -14.49
CA HIS A 7 -46.57 -25.42 -14.14
C HIS A 7 -46.55 -25.28 -12.61
N CYS A 8 -45.36 -25.33 -12.02
CA CYS A 8 -45.17 -25.04 -10.60
C CYS A 8 -45.79 -23.67 -10.25
N SER A 9 -46.64 -23.63 -9.22
CA SER A 9 -47.23 -22.39 -8.75
C SER A 9 -46.15 -21.46 -8.21
N GLU A 10 -45.96 -20.32 -8.87
CA GLU A 10 -45.08 -19.26 -8.38
C GLU A 10 -45.54 -18.79 -6.99
N ALA A 11 -44.59 -18.63 -6.06
CA ALA A 11 -44.91 -18.13 -4.73
C ALA A 11 -45.36 -16.66 -4.82
N LYS A 12 -46.62 -16.38 -4.44
CA LYS A 12 -47.22 -15.04 -4.49
C LYS A 12 -47.76 -14.60 -3.13
N GLY A 13 -48.01 -13.29 -2.99
CA GLY A 13 -48.60 -12.70 -1.79
C GLY A 13 -47.72 -12.88 -0.54
N LEU A 14 -48.35 -13.24 0.58
CA LEU A 14 -47.73 -13.28 1.90
C LEU A 14 -46.47 -14.18 1.98
N LYS A 15 -46.49 -15.35 1.32
CA LYS A 15 -45.36 -16.29 1.34
C LYS A 15 -44.10 -15.68 0.73
N ALA A 16 -44.24 -14.99 -0.41
CA ALA A 16 -43.15 -14.28 -1.05
C ALA A 16 -42.67 -13.10 -0.20
N THR A 17 -43.60 -12.33 0.38
CA THR A 17 -43.25 -11.19 1.24
C THR A 17 -42.42 -11.62 2.46
N ILE A 18 -42.82 -12.68 3.17
CA ILE A 18 -42.06 -13.20 4.32
C ILE A 18 -40.65 -13.62 3.89
N PHE A 19 -40.54 -14.34 2.76
CA PHE A 19 -39.26 -14.80 2.24
C PHE A 19 -38.32 -13.64 1.90
N PHE A 20 -38.80 -12.61 1.19
CA PHE A 20 -37.98 -11.44 0.86
C PHE A 20 -37.61 -10.59 2.08
N ILE A 21 -38.51 -10.44 3.06
CA ILE A 21 -38.18 -9.77 4.33
C ILE A 21 -37.04 -10.53 5.04
N ALA A 22 -37.13 -11.85 5.13
CA ALA A 22 -36.08 -12.66 5.74
C ALA A 22 -34.74 -12.53 5.01
N LEU A 23 -34.76 -12.59 3.67
CA LEU A 23 -33.55 -12.38 2.85
C LEU A 23 -32.92 -11.00 3.06
N TYR A 24 -33.74 -9.94 3.09
CA TYR A 24 -33.23 -8.58 3.32
C TYR A 24 -32.70 -8.37 4.73
N LEU A 25 -33.29 -9.02 5.75
CA LEU A 25 -32.75 -8.99 7.12
C LEU A 25 -31.39 -9.70 7.20
N VAL A 26 -31.24 -10.86 6.55
CA VAL A 26 -29.95 -11.56 6.45
C VAL A 26 -28.92 -10.71 5.72
N ALA A 27 -29.30 -10.08 4.61
CA ALA A 27 -28.43 -9.19 3.84
C ALA A 27 -27.99 -7.97 4.68
N LEU A 28 -28.92 -7.34 5.39
CA LEU A 28 -28.64 -6.20 6.28
C LEU A 28 -27.68 -6.60 7.41
N GLY A 29 -27.97 -7.69 8.12
CA GLY A 29 -27.11 -8.19 9.20
C GLY A 29 -25.71 -8.55 8.72
N SER A 30 -25.60 -9.30 7.63
CA SER A 30 -24.33 -9.69 7.02
C SER A 30 -23.51 -8.49 6.54
N GLY A 31 -24.17 -7.53 5.88
CA GLY A 31 -23.56 -6.29 5.40
C GLY A 31 -23.00 -5.41 6.53
N CYS A 32 -23.69 -5.33 7.66
CA CYS A 32 -23.22 -4.62 8.84
C CYS A 32 -22.09 -5.35 9.57
N LEU A 33 -22.08 -6.69 9.56
CA LEU A 33 -21.11 -7.49 10.32
C LEU A 33 -19.74 -7.60 9.62
N LYS A 34 -19.71 -7.92 8.32
CA LYS A 34 -18.49 -8.26 7.56
C LYS A 34 -17.34 -7.25 7.69
N PRO A 35 -17.50 -5.94 7.40
CA PRO A 35 -16.39 -4.99 7.44
C PRO A 35 -15.95 -4.63 8.87
N ASN A 36 -16.86 -4.75 9.84
CA ASN A 36 -16.63 -4.35 11.22
C ASN A 36 -15.93 -5.45 12.03
N MET A 37 -16.22 -6.73 11.77
CA MET A 37 -15.66 -7.85 12.55
C MET A 37 -14.13 -7.93 12.45
N ILE A 38 -13.59 -7.89 11.22
CA ILE A 38 -12.14 -7.97 10.97
C ILE A 38 -11.42 -6.72 11.54
N SER A 39 -12.02 -5.55 11.36
CA SER A 39 -11.48 -4.29 11.89
C SER A 39 -11.47 -4.28 13.42
N HIS A 40 -12.54 -4.78 14.06
CA HIS A 40 -12.67 -4.84 15.50
C HIS A 40 -11.64 -5.79 16.14
N GLY A 41 -11.40 -6.96 15.53
CA GLY A 41 -10.35 -7.87 16.01
C GLY A 41 -8.94 -7.30 15.83
N ALA A 42 -8.66 -6.61 14.72
CA ALA A 42 -7.40 -5.90 14.52
C ALA A 42 -7.16 -4.80 15.56
N ASP A 43 -8.23 -4.14 16.03
CA ASP A 43 -8.16 -3.07 17.02
C ASP A 43 -7.77 -3.53 18.43
N GLN A 44 -7.82 -4.85 18.70
CA GLN A 44 -7.43 -5.44 19.99
C GLN A 44 -5.91 -5.43 20.21
N PHE A 45 -5.11 -5.36 19.15
CA PHE A 45 -3.64 -5.38 19.24
C PHE A 45 -3.07 -3.98 19.54
N ARG A 46 -2.24 -3.86 20.60
CA ARG A 46 -1.60 -2.59 21.00
C ARG A 46 -0.49 -2.21 20.03
N LYS A 47 -0.48 -0.95 19.56
CA LYS A 47 0.56 -0.39 18.68
C LYS A 47 1.93 -0.24 19.36
N ASP A 48 1.95 -0.14 20.68
CA ASP A 48 3.17 0.08 21.47
C ASP A 48 3.92 -1.23 21.77
N ASP A 49 3.36 -2.38 21.38
CA ASP A 49 3.98 -3.68 21.55
C ASP A 49 5.12 -3.84 20.52
N PRO A 50 6.36 -4.19 20.93
CA PRO A 50 7.47 -4.41 20.00
C PRO A 50 7.16 -5.44 18.91
N ASP A 51 6.28 -6.41 19.19
CA ASP A 51 5.85 -7.44 18.24
C ASP A 51 4.50 -7.13 17.54
N HIS A 52 4.00 -5.89 17.63
CA HIS A 52 2.67 -5.50 17.13
C HIS A 52 2.43 -5.94 15.68
N SER A 53 3.36 -5.64 14.77
CA SER A 53 3.23 -5.95 13.34
C SER A 53 3.13 -7.46 13.10
N LYS A 54 3.92 -8.25 13.83
CA LYS A 54 3.94 -9.71 13.70
C LYS A 54 2.64 -10.33 14.21
N LYS A 55 2.20 -9.95 15.41
CA LYS A 55 0.93 -10.44 16.00
C LYS A 55 -0.28 -10.08 15.14
N LEU A 56 -0.30 -8.85 14.63
CA LEU A 56 -1.38 -8.37 13.75
C LEU A 56 -1.40 -9.10 12.41
N SER A 57 -0.23 -9.35 11.81
CA SER A 57 -0.12 -10.16 10.59
C SER A 57 -0.59 -11.60 10.82
N THR A 58 -0.20 -12.24 11.93
CA THR A 58 -0.69 -13.57 12.30
C THR A 58 -2.21 -13.58 12.43
N TYR A 59 -2.81 -12.58 13.10
CA TYR A 59 -4.26 -12.45 13.21
C TYR A 59 -4.95 -12.41 11.85
N PHE A 60 -4.50 -11.54 10.93
CA PHE A 60 -5.11 -11.45 9.60
C PHE A 60 -4.98 -12.75 8.81
N ASN A 61 -3.82 -13.41 8.88
CA ASN A 61 -3.59 -14.68 8.21
C ASN A 61 -4.50 -15.80 8.78
N THR A 62 -4.60 -15.90 10.10
CA THR A 62 -5.47 -16.87 10.77
C THR A 62 -6.95 -16.59 10.49
N ALA A 63 -7.37 -15.32 10.50
CA ALA A 63 -8.74 -14.92 10.19
C ALA A 63 -9.10 -15.28 8.74
N TYR A 64 -8.21 -15.00 7.78
CA TYR A 64 -8.42 -15.34 6.38
C TYR A 64 -8.47 -16.86 6.15
N PHE A 65 -7.56 -17.61 6.77
CA PHE A 65 -7.59 -19.08 6.70
C PHE A 65 -8.88 -19.66 7.28
N SER A 66 -9.33 -19.14 8.43
CA SER A 66 -10.59 -19.55 9.08
C SER A 66 -11.80 -19.23 8.19
N PHE A 67 -11.78 -18.08 7.51
CA PHE A 67 -12.81 -17.70 6.54
C PHE A 67 -12.87 -18.68 5.36
N CYS A 68 -11.73 -19.02 4.74
CA CYS A 68 -11.69 -19.96 3.62
C CYS A 68 -12.17 -21.37 4.02
N ILE A 69 -11.79 -21.86 5.21
CA ILE A 69 -12.29 -23.15 5.72
C ILE A 69 -13.80 -23.08 5.99
N GLY A 70 -14.28 -21.98 6.59
CA GLY A 70 -15.70 -21.78 6.85
C GLY A 70 -16.54 -21.82 5.56
N GLU A 71 -16.09 -21.12 4.51
CA GLU A 71 -16.72 -21.16 3.18
C GLU A 71 -16.66 -22.57 2.58
N LEU A 72 -15.54 -23.28 2.72
CA LEU A 72 -15.41 -24.65 2.23
C LEU A 72 -16.43 -25.60 2.90
N ILE A 73 -16.58 -25.53 4.22
CA ILE A 73 -17.57 -26.33 4.98
C ILE A 73 -19.00 -25.92 4.61
N ALA A 74 -19.28 -24.62 4.53
CA ALA A 74 -20.60 -24.12 4.18
C ALA A 74 -21.03 -24.56 2.77
N LEU A 75 -20.15 -24.42 1.78
CA LEU A 75 -20.46 -24.76 0.39
C LEU A 75 -20.44 -26.27 0.12
N THR A 76 -19.95 -27.11 1.04
CA THR A 76 -19.97 -28.57 0.90
C THR A 76 -20.98 -29.20 1.84
N VAL A 77 -20.68 -29.23 3.14
CA VAL A 77 -21.46 -29.92 4.16
C VAL A 77 -22.84 -29.28 4.34
N ILE A 78 -22.93 -27.96 4.49
CA ILE A 78 -24.24 -27.30 4.71
C ILE A 78 -25.12 -27.40 3.46
N ILE A 79 -24.55 -27.21 2.27
CA ILE A 79 -25.30 -27.42 1.01
C ILE A 79 -25.77 -28.88 0.90
N TRP A 80 -24.93 -29.85 1.24
CA TRP A 80 -25.32 -31.25 1.25
C TRP A 80 -26.50 -31.51 2.21
N VAL A 81 -26.44 -30.99 3.44
CA VAL A 81 -27.56 -31.05 4.41
C VAL A 81 -28.82 -30.39 3.85
N GLN A 82 -28.71 -29.22 3.21
CA GLN A 82 -29.85 -28.54 2.58
C GLN A 82 -30.51 -29.39 1.50
N THR A 83 -29.71 -30.09 0.68
CA THR A 83 -30.22 -30.93 -0.40
C THR A 83 -30.80 -32.27 0.07
N GLN A 84 -30.23 -32.89 1.10
CA GLN A 84 -30.65 -34.21 1.58
C GLN A 84 -31.74 -34.13 2.67
N SER A 85 -31.60 -33.22 3.63
CA SER A 85 -32.48 -33.09 4.79
C SER A 85 -33.48 -31.93 4.68
N GLY A 86 -33.41 -31.16 3.59
CA GLY A 86 -34.33 -30.06 3.29
C GLY A 86 -33.84 -28.69 3.76
N MET A 87 -34.38 -27.64 3.12
CA MET A 87 -33.96 -26.25 3.31
C MET A 87 -34.17 -25.75 4.75
N ALA A 88 -35.24 -26.18 5.42
CA ALA A 88 -35.55 -25.76 6.79
C ALA A 88 -34.46 -26.22 7.78
N VAL A 89 -34.00 -27.47 7.68
CA VAL A 89 -32.92 -28.01 8.52
C VAL A 89 -31.63 -27.26 8.24
N GLY A 90 -31.28 -27.09 6.97
CA GLY A 90 -30.06 -26.37 6.59
C GLY A 90 -30.03 -24.91 7.07
N PHE A 91 -31.13 -24.16 6.92
CA PHE A 91 -31.22 -22.81 7.47
C PHE A 91 -31.23 -22.78 9.00
N GLY A 92 -31.83 -23.79 9.64
CA GLY A 92 -31.80 -23.96 11.10
C GLY A 92 -30.37 -24.14 11.64
N VAL A 93 -29.56 -24.99 11.01
CA VAL A 93 -28.14 -25.19 11.37
C VAL A 93 -27.34 -23.90 11.18
N SER A 94 -27.56 -23.18 10.08
CA SER A 94 -26.92 -21.87 9.84
C SER A 94 -27.32 -20.83 10.90
N ALA A 95 -28.59 -20.79 11.30
CA ALA A 95 -29.07 -19.90 12.34
C ALA A 95 -28.46 -20.24 13.71
N ALA A 96 -28.40 -21.53 14.07
CA ALA A 96 -27.76 -21.99 15.30
C ALA A 96 -26.27 -21.59 15.36
N THR A 97 -25.55 -21.76 14.24
CA THR A 97 -24.14 -21.35 14.12
C THR A 97 -23.97 -19.83 14.30
N MET A 98 -24.88 -19.02 13.75
CA MET A 98 -24.88 -17.57 13.95
C MET A 98 -25.14 -17.18 15.42
N VAL A 99 -26.09 -17.85 16.09
CA VAL A 99 -26.38 -17.63 17.52
C VAL A 99 -25.16 -18.00 18.39
N MET A 100 -24.47 -19.10 18.07
CA MET A 100 -23.22 -19.48 18.73
C MET A 100 -22.14 -18.41 18.54
N GLY A 101 -21.97 -17.89 17.32
CA GLY A 101 -21.03 -16.81 17.03
C GLY A 101 -21.35 -15.52 17.80
N LEU A 102 -22.62 -15.13 17.85
CA LEU A 102 -23.08 -13.96 18.62
C LEU A 102 -22.86 -14.16 20.12
N THR A 103 -23.15 -15.34 20.65
CA THR A 103 -22.94 -15.67 22.07
C THR A 103 -21.46 -15.56 22.43
N SER A 104 -20.58 -16.13 21.59
CA SER A 104 -19.13 -16.02 21.76
C SER A 104 -18.65 -14.56 21.77
N LEU A 105 -19.18 -13.72 20.87
CA LEU A 105 -18.86 -12.29 20.82
C LEU A 105 -19.32 -11.57 22.10
N ILE A 106 -20.55 -11.84 22.56
CA ILE A 106 -21.09 -11.19 23.78
C ILE A 106 -20.29 -11.61 25.02
N CYS A 107 -19.89 -12.89 25.13
CA CYS A 107 -19.03 -13.36 26.22
C CYS A 107 -17.69 -12.60 26.30
N GLY A 108 -17.18 -12.09 25.18
CA GLY A 108 -15.95 -11.30 25.10
C GLY A 108 -16.10 -9.81 25.47
N MET A 109 -17.33 -9.32 25.72
CA MET A 109 -17.62 -7.88 25.84
C MET A 109 -16.76 -7.16 26.90
N PHE A 110 -16.46 -7.81 28.03
CA PHE A 110 -15.64 -7.23 29.10
C PHE A 110 -14.13 -7.25 28.80
N TYR A 111 -13.69 -8.00 27.80
CA TYR A 111 -12.29 -8.13 27.41
C TYR A 111 -11.92 -7.25 26.21
N TYR A 112 -12.90 -6.79 25.44
CA TYR A 112 -12.65 -5.99 24.25
C TYR A 112 -12.21 -4.57 24.56
N ARG A 113 -11.20 -4.12 23.82
CA ARG A 113 -10.77 -2.74 23.78
C ARG A 113 -11.61 -1.96 22.77
N ASN A 114 -12.41 -1.04 23.28
CA ASN A 114 -13.21 -0.14 22.44
C ASN A 114 -12.44 1.14 22.12
N LYS A 115 -12.37 1.52 20.84
CA LYS A 115 -11.78 2.78 20.40
C LYS A 115 -12.86 3.87 20.33
N PRO A 116 -12.52 5.13 20.66
CA PRO A 116 -13.45 6.24 20.50
C PRO A 116 -13.80 6.45 19.00
N PRO A 117 -15.01 6.95 18.70
CA PRO A 117 -15.46 7.16 17.33
C PRO A 117 -14.58 8.21 16.62
N LYS A 118 -14.07 7.87 15.42
CA LYS A 118 -13.17 8.72 14.61
C LYS A 118 -13.87 9.60 13.57
N GLY A 119 -15.20 9.64 13.59
CA GLY A 119 -16.01 10.36 12.60
C GLY A 119 -16.09 9.65 11.23
N SER A 120 -16.74 10.31 10.26
CA SER A 120 -17.00 9.78 8.92
C SER A 120 -16.03 10.34 7.88
N ILE A 121 -15.55 9.49 6.98
CA ILE A 121 -14.74 9.90 5.82
C ILE A 121 -15.53 10.71 4.79
N PHE A 122 -16.86 10.55 4.76
CA PHE A 122 -17.72 11.28 3.83
C PHE A 122 -17.78 12.77 4.13
N THR A 123 -17.62 13.17 5.40
CA THR A 123 -17.68 14.59 5.79
C THR A 123 -16.50 15.39 5.23
N PRO A 124 -15.22 14.97 5.38
CA PRO A 124 -14.09 15.60 4.68
C PRO A 124 -14.25 15.62 3.16
N VAL A 125 -14.72 14.53 2.55
CA VAL A 125 -14.94 14.46 1.09
C VAL A 125 -15.95 15.51 0.64
N ALA A 126 -17.10 15.58 1.31
CA ALA A 126 -18.14 16.56 1.01
C ALA A 126 -17.63 18.00 1.21
N ARG A 127 -16.90 18.28 2.29
CA ARG A 127 -16.32 19.60 2.56
C ARG A 127 -15.37 20.04 1.45
N VAL A 128 -14.46 19.17 1.01
CA VAL A 128 -13.52 19.47 -0.07
C VAL A 128 -14.25 19.74 -1.38
N LEU A 129 -15.26 18.93 -1.73
CA LEU A 129 -16.05 19.13 -2.95
C LEU A 129 -16.82 20.45 -2.92
N VAL A 130 -17.51 20.74 -1.81
CA VAL A 130 -18.26 21.99 -1.62
C VAL A 130 -17.32 23.20 -1.66
N ALA A 131 -16.18 23.15 -0.96
CA ALA A 131 -15.20 24.23 -0.94
C ALA A 131 -14.59 24.47 -2.34
N ALA A 132 -14.22 23.40 -3.06
CA ALA A 132 -13.67 23.50 -4.41
C ALA A 132 -14.67 24.07 -5.42
N ILE A 133 -15.95 23.64 -5.35
CA ILE A 133 -17.02 24.14 -6.23
C ILE A 133 -17.33 25.61 -5.93
N THR A 134 -17.39 25.98 -4.64
CA THR A 134 -17.63 27.37 -4.22
C THR A 134 -16.50 28.29 -4.70
N LYS A 135 -15.26 27.81 -4.65
CA LYS A 135 -14.06 28.53 -5.09
C LYS A 135 -13.71 28.27 -6.57
N ARG A 136 -14.62 27.73 -7.38
CA ARG A 136 -14.34 27.35 -8.79
C ARG A 136 -13.85 28.49 -9.67
N LYS A 137 -14.28 29.73 -9.38
CA LYS A 137 -13.90 30.96 -10.11
C LYS A 137 -12.51 31.50 -9.72
N GLN A 138 -11.92 30.99 -8.63
CA GLN A 138 -10.59 31.42 -8.19
C GLN A 138 -9.51 30.81 -9.09
N VAL A 139 -8.45 31.59 -9.36
CA VAL A 139 -7.30 31.14 -10.14
C VAL A 139 -6.55 30.08 -9.32
N CYS A 140 -6.31 28.91 -9.92
CA CYS A 140 -5.51 27.87 -9.28
C CYS A 140 -4.05 28.34 -9.24
N PRO A 141 -3.39 28.40 -8.08
CA PRO A 141 -1.98 28.79 -8.02
C PRO A 141 -1.14 27.84 -8.87
N SER A 142 -0.29 28.40 -9.74
CA SER A 142 0.60 27.65 -10.62
C SER A 142 1.85 27.14 -9.90
N ASN A 143 2.22 27.76 -8.76
CA ASN A 143 3.43 27.47 -7.99
C ASN A 143 3.09 26.85 -6.63
N THR A 144 3.61 25.64 -6.39
CA THR A 144 3.54 24.89 -5.12
C THR A 144 4.09 25.71 -3.93
N GLU A 145 5.02 26.64 -4.18
CA GLU A 145 5.58 27.54 -3.17
C GLU A 145 4.59 28.61 -2.68
N LEU A 146 3.74 29.17 -3.55
CA LEU A 146 2.75 30.19 -3.16
C LEU A 146 1.62 29.57 -2.32
N LEU A 147 1.24 28.33 -2.64
CA LEU A 147 0.29 27.55 -1.84
C LEU A 147 0.86 27.22 -0.46
N ARG A 148 2.16 26.92 -0.36
CA ARG A 148 2.84 26.68 0.92
C ARG A 148 2.99 27.96 1.75
N ARG A 149 3.19 29.10 1.10
CA ARG A 149 3.34 30.42 1.73
C ARG A 149 2.02 30.96 2.31
N SER A 150 0.87 30.62 1.72
CA SER A 150 -0.45 30.93 2.29
C SER A 150 -0.83 30.06 3.50
N ILE A 151 -0.16 28.92 3.67
CA ILE A 151 -0.38 27.95 4.77
C ILE A 151 0.46 28.30 6.01
N ASN A 152 1.70 28.80 5.84
CA ASN A 152 2.55 29.19 6.97
C ASN A 152 1.97 30.35 7.79
N SER A 153 1.05 31.14 7.23
CA SER A 153 0.28 32.15 7.96
C SER A 153 -0.98 31.60 8.65
N ALA A 154 -1.35 30.33 8.41
CA ALA A 154 -2.52 29.67 8.99
C ALA A 154 -2.19 28.69 10.13
N SER A 155 -0.93 28.24 10.25
CA SER A 155 -0.49 27.30 11.28
C SER A 155 -0.51 27.85 12.71
N ASP A 156 -0.74 29.15 12.91
CA ASP A 156 -0.75 29.72 14.25
C ASP A 156 -2.09 29.62 15.01
N ARG A 157 -3.25 29.31 14.39
CA ARG A 157 -4.55 29.54 15.10
C ARG A 157 -5.75 28.63 14.77
N ILE A 158 -5.60 27.32 14.52
CA ILE A 158 -6.79 26.43 14.47
C ILE A 158 -6.54 25.14 15.26
N MET A 159 -6.97 25.14 16.53
CA MET A 159 -7.08 23.95 17.38
C MET A 159 -8.53 23.45 17.29
N ILE A 160 -8.76 22.31 16.62
CA ILE A 160 -10.05 21.60 16.64
C ILE A 160 -9.95 20.49 17.71
N PRO A 161 -10.85 20.43 18.72
CA PRO A 161 -10.85 19.33 19.69
C PRO A 161 -11.23 18.01 19.00
N GLY A 162 -10.41 16.96 19.18
CA GLY A 162 -10.73 15.59 18.76
C GLY A 162 -9.97 15.03 17.55
N LEU A 163 -9.02 15.77 16.96
CA LEU A 163 -8.11 15.22 15.96
C LEU A 163 -6.68 15.21 16.52
N GLU A 164 -6.22 14.06 17.01
CA GLU A 164 -4.78 13.86 17.30
C GLU A 164 -4.01 13.93 15.97
N ILE A 165 -3.52 15.12 15.66
CA ILE A 165 -2.59 15.35 14.55
C ILE A 165 -1.24 14.81 15.01
N THR A 166 -1.00 13.52 14.82
CA THR A 166 0.36 12.97 14.85
C THR A 166 1.22 13.77 13.87
N SER A 167 2.39 14.21 14.32
CA SER A 167 3.39 15.06 13.66
C SER A 167 4.02 14.50 12.37
N ASN A 168 3.33 13.59 11.68
CA ASN A 168 3.77 12.94 10.44
C ASN A 168 3.05 13.49 9.19
N ALA A 169 2.11 14.44 9.33
CA ALA A 169 1.34 14.99 8.20
C ALA A 169 2.09 16.06 7.37
N THR A 170 3.30 16.47 7.76
CA THR A 170 4.11 17.47 7.04
C THR A 170 4.87 16.92 5.82
N ASN A 171 4.75 15.62 5.52
CA ASN A 171 5.44 14.94 4.41
C ASN A 171 4.50 14.56 3.24
N LEU A 172 3.40 15.30 3.03
CA LEU A 172 2.48 15.03 1.93
C LEU A 172 2.98 15.68 0.63
N ILE A 173 3.47 14.83 -0.28
CA ILE A 173 3.85 15.18 -1.65
C ILE A 173 2.58 15.65 -2.38
N HIS A 174 2.62 16.85 -2.95
CA HIS A 174 1.49 17.44 -3.65
C HIS A 174 1.22 16.70 -4.96
N THR A 175 -0.01 16.23 -5.18
CA THR A 175 -0.38 15.54 -6.42
C THR A 175 -0.98 16.52 -7.43
N GLU A 176 -0.38 16.64 -8.62
CA GLU A 176 -0.88 17.47 -9.74
C GLU A 176 -2.20 16.94 -10.38
N LYS A 177 -2.79 15.85 -9.85
CA LYS A 177 -4.08 15.30 -10.31
C LYS A 177 -5.23 16.03 -9.64
N PHE A 178 -6.29 16.29 -10.41
CA PHE A 178 -7.50 16.98 -9.94
C PHE A 178 -7.20 18.35 -9.29
N ARG A 179 -6.40 19.20 -9.94
CA ARG A 179 -6.00 20.53 -9.45
C ARG A 179 -7.17 21.44 -9.07
N PHE A 180 -8.35 21.21 -9.64
CA PHE A 180 -9.54 21.96 -9.23
C PHE A 180 -9.89 21.75 -7.75
N LEU A 181 -9.52 20.61 -7.15
CA LEU A 181 -9.71 20.32 -5.73
C LEU A 181 -8.76 21.16 -4.84
N ASP A 182 -7.61 21.60 -5.36
CA ASP A 182 -6.68 22.48 -4.63
C ASP A 182 -7.27 23.85 -4.34
N LYS A 183 -8.31 24.24 -5.09
CA LYS A 183 -9.07 25.47 -4.82
C LYS A 183 -9.74 25.45 -3.45
N ALA A 184 -9.99 24.27 -2.86
CA ALA A 184 -10.53 24.14 -1.51
C ALA A 184 -9.57 24.65 -0.42
N CYS A 185 -8.27 24.74 -0.71
CA CYS A 185 -7.24 25.23 0.21
C CYS A 185 -6.98 26.75 0.10
N ILE A 186 -7.58 27.44 -0.87
CA ILE A 186 -7.31 28.86 -1.11
C ILE A 186 -8.09 29.71 -0.10
N ARG A 187 -7.42 30.51 0.73
CA ARG A 187 -8.07 31.47 1.62
C ARG A 187 -8.55 32.69 0.82
N ILE A 188 -9.79 33.13 1.02
CA ILE A 188 -10.29 34.36 0.40
C ILE A 188 -9.87 35.52 1.33
N GLN A 189 -9.06 36.45 0.82
CA GLN A 189 -8.73 37.69 1.53
C GLN A 189 -9.90 38.66 1.46
N ASP A 190 -10.95 38.39 2.24
CA ASP A 190 -11.85 39.45 2.68
C ASP A 190 -11.23 40.00 3.96
N GLY A 191 -10.99 41.31 4.06
CA GLY A 191 -10.25 42.00 5.13
C GLY A 191 -10.79 41.86 6.57
N SER A 192 -11.55 40.80 6.87
CA SER A 192 -11.98 40.39 8.21
C SER A 192 -11.14 39.20 8.71
N ASN A 193 -10.60 39.31 9.92
CA ASN A 193 -9.87 38.24 10.63
C ASN A 193 -10.79 37.11 11.15
N ARG A 194 -11.88 36.79 10.44
CA ARG A 194 -12.82 35.73 10.86
C ARG A 194 -12.28 34.34 10.47
N THR A 195 -12.43 33.37 11.37
CA THR A 195 -12.11 31.97 11.12
C THR A 195 -13.06 31.42 10.05
N GLU A 196 -12.55 31.05 8.87
CA GLU A 196 -13.35 30.45 7.80
C GLU A 196 -13.94 29.10 8.26
N SER A 197 -15.20 28.83 7.90
CA SER A 197 -15.84 27.55 8.21
C SER A 197 -15.11 26.38 7.50
N PRO A 198 -15.08 25.17 8.09
CA PRO A 198 -14.49 23.97 7.45
C PRO A 198 -15.12 23.57 6.10
N TRP A 199 -16.27 24.13 5.74
CA TRP A 199 -16.95 23.95 4.45
C TRP A 199 -16.49 24.94 3.37
N LYS A 200 -15.75 25.99 3.77
CA LYS A 200 -15.16 26.98 2.87
C LYS A 200 -13.66 26.80 2.74
N LEU A 201 -12.96 26.42 3.81
CA LEU A 201 -11.51 26.20 3.81
C LEU A 201 -11.17 24.80 4.31
N CYS A 202 -10.50 24.02 3.45
CA CYS A 202 -10.05 22.66 3.77
C CYS A 202 -8.54 22.60 3.95
N THR A 203 -8.07 21.59 4.70
CA THR A 203 -6.64 21.32 4.85
C THR A 203 -6.08 20.60 3.62
N MET A 204 -4.79 20.79 3.33
CA MET A 204 -4.12 20.10 2.22
C MET A 204 -4.19 18.57 2.36
N ALA A 205 -4.11 18.05 3.59
CA ALA A 205 -4.26 16.63 3.84
C ALA A 205 -5.65 16.10 3.42
N GLN A 206 -6.73 16.83 3.72
CA GLN A 206 -8.08 16.45 3.28
C GLN A 206 -8.22 16.47 1.76
N VAL A 207 -7.62 17.47 1.09
CA VAL A 207 -7.66 17.56 -0.37
C VAL A 207 -6.90 16.40 -1.03
N GLU A 208 -5.68 16.10 -0.56
CA GLU A 208 -4.91 14.96 -1.08
C GLU A 208 -5.59 13.61 -0.81
N GLN A 209 -6.26 13.44 0.34
CA GLN A 209 -7.10 12.26 0.59
C GLN A 209 -8.20 12.09 -0.46
N VAL A 210 -8.90 13.17 -0.83
CA VAL A 210 -9.98 13.12 -1.84
C VAL A 210 -9.42 12.85 -3.24
N LYS A 211 -8.29 13.48 -3.59
CA LYS A 211 -7.59 13.22 -4.87
C LYS A 211 -7.20 11.75 -5.02
N ILE A 212 -6.75 11.12 -3.93
CA ILE A 212 -6.40 9.70 -3.91
C ILE A 212 -7.64 8.84 -4.14
N ILE A 213 -8.75 9.11 -3.44
CA ILE A 213 -10.02 8.38 -3.67
C ILE A 213 -10.41 8.47 -5.14
N PHE A 214 -10.40 9.67 -5.72
CA PHE A 214 -10.79 9.88 -7.12
C PHE A 214 -9.86 9.17 -8.11
N SER A 215 -8.58 9.05 -7.77
CA SER A 215 -7.60 8.32 -8.59
C SER A 215 -7.81 6.80 -8.55
N VAL A 216 -8.42 6.28 -7.48
CA VAL A 216 -8.68 4.84 -7.29
C VAL A 216 -10.01 4.40 -7.90
N ILE A 217 -11.01 5.29 -8.00
CA ILE A 217 -12.35 4.98 -8.53
C ILE A 217 -12.32 4.26 -9.90
N PRO A 218 -11.51 4.65 -10.90
CA PRO A 218 -11.51 3.97 -12.18
C PRO A 218 -10.98 2.53 -12.10
N ILE A 219 -9.91 2.30 -11.34
CA ILE A 219 -9.36 0.95 -11.08
C ILE A 219 -10.42 0.09 -10.38
N PHE A 220 -11.10 0.68 -9.41
CA PHE A 220 -12.21 0.07 -8.69
C PHE A 220 -13.37 -0.29 -9.64
N ALA A 221 -13.77 0.61 -10.54
CA ALA A 221 -14.86 0.37 -11.48
C ALA A 221 -14.60 -0.84 -12.41
N CYS A 222 -13.34 -1.08 -12.79
CA CYS A 222 -12.97 -2.26 -13.58
C CYS A 222 -13.22 -3.59 -12.83
N THR A 223 -13.29 -3.59 -11.50
CA THR A 223 -13.60 -4.79 -10.72
C THR A 223 -15.10 -5.14 -10.72
N ILE A 224 -15.97 -4.22 -11.16
CA ILE A 224 -17.42 -4.46 -11.24
C ILE A 224 -17.72 -5.58 -12.24
N ILE A 225 -17.09 -5.55 -13.42
CA ILE A 225 -17.24 -6.59 -14.45
C ILE A 225 -16.74 -7.95 -13.96
N PHE A 226 -15.65 -7.96 -13.21
CA PHE A 226 -15.15 -9.18 -12.57
C PHE A 226 -16.18 -9.77 -11.60
N ASN A 227 -16.84 -8.94 -10.78
CA ASN A 227 -17.89 -9.38 -9.87
C ASN A 227 -19.19 -9.79 -10.59
N THR A 228 -19.46 -9.24 -11.78
CA THR A 228 -20.53 -9.72 -12.67
C THR A 228 -20.30 -11.17 -13.11
N VAL A 229 -19.04 -11.55 -13.38
CA VAL A 229 -18.67 -12.94 -13.69
C VAL A 229 -18.87 -13.84 -12.48
N LEU A 230 -18.45 -13.40 -11.29
CA LEU A 230 -18.71 -14.13 -10.05
C LEU A 230 -20.20 -14.41 -9.85
N ALA A 231 -21.06 -13.42 -10.11
CA ALA A 231 -22.52 -13.60 -10.00
C ALA A 231 -23.03 -14.74 -10.89
N GLN A 232 -22.46 -14.95 -12.09
CA GLN A 232 -22.87 -16.06 -12.96
C GLN A 232 -22.44 -17.42 -12.45
N LEU A 233 -21.22 -17.49 -11.90
CA LEU A 233 -20.70 -18.72 -11.31
C LEU A 233 -21.55 -19.15 -10.11
N GLN A 234 -22.13 -18.20 -9.37
CA GLN A 234 -23.01 -18.49 -8.24
C GLN A 234 -24.46 -18.78 -8.64
N THR A 235 -24.90 -18.40 -9.84
CA THR A 235 -26.30 -18.52 -10.30
C THR A 235 -26.43 -19.47 -11.48
N PHE A 236 -26.21 -19.00 -12.71
CA PHE A 236 -26.39 -19.82 -13.92
C PHE A 236 -25.50 -21.05 -13.95
N SER A 237 -24.30 -21.03 -13.39
CA SER A 237 -23.47 -22.24 -13.35
C SER A 237 -24.01 -23.31 -12.39
N VAL A 238 -24.74 -22.91 -11.35
CA VAL A 238 -25.48 -23.85 -10.50
C VAL A 238 -26.67 -24.42 -11.25
N GLN A 239 -27.42 -23.57 -11.97
CA GLN A 239 -28.54 -24.01 -12.82
C GLN A 239 -28.05 -24.96 -13.92
N GLN A 240 -26.91 -24.64 -14.55
CA GLN A 240 -26.23 -25.50 -15.50
C GLN A 240 -25.91 -26.86 -14.88
N GLY A 241 -25.26 -26.88 -13.71
CA GLY A 241 -24.93 -28.12 -13.00
C GLY A 241 -26.16 -28.93 -12.58
N SER A 242 -27.31 -28.28 -12.32
CA SER A 242 -28.57 -28.99 -12.01
C SER A 242 -29.15 -29.78 -13.19
N SER A 243 -28.76 -29.42 -14.42
CA SER A 243 -29.15 -30.11 -15.65
C SER A 243 -28.15 -31.18 -16.11
N MET A 244 -27.08 -31.41 -15.33
CA MET A 244 -25.96 -32.29 -15.63
C MET A 244 -26.00 -33.56 -14.79
N ASP A 245 -25.20 -34.55 -15.16
CA ASP A 245 -25.05 -35.76 -14.36
C ASP A 245 -24.20 -35.46 -13.11
N THR A 246 -24.85 -35.56 -11.94
CA THR A 246 -24.30 -35.25 -10.62
C THR A 246 -23.82 -36.49 -9.87
N ARG A 247 -23.91 -37.68 -10.47
CA ARG A 247 -23.50 -38.94 -9.84
C ARG A 247 -21.98 -39.01 -9.69
N LEU A 248 -21.51 -39.14 -8.46
CA LEU A 248 -20.12 -39.43 -8.15
C LEU A 248 -19.89 -40.93 -7.91
N THR A 249 -20.81 -41.52 -7.17
CA THR A 249 -20.93 -42.96 -6.93
C THR A 249 -22.39 -43.36 -7.12
N GLU A 250 -22.71 -44.65 -7.11
CA GLU A 250 -24.10 -45.09 -7.24
C GLU A 250 -25.02 -44.53 -6.14
N THR A 251 -24.46 -44.25 -4.96
CA THR A 251 -25.21 -43.76 -3.80
C THR A 251 -25.09 -42.26 -3.57
N PHE A 252 -24.06 -41.59 -4.11
CA PHE A 252 -23.77 -40.19 -3.80
C PHE A 252 -23.90 -39.28 -5.03
N HIS A 253 -24.76 -38.27 -4.89
CA HIS A 253 -24.98 -37.22 -5.88
C HIS A 253 -24.41 -35.90 -5.33
N ILE A 254 -23.55 -35.25 -6.11
CA ILE A 254 -22.94 -33.97 -5.74
C ILE A 254 -23.98 -32.86 -5.92
N PRO A 255 -24.27 -32.05 -4.89
CA PRO A 255 -25.10 -30.87 -5.06
C PRO A 255 -24.44 -29.88 -6.04
N PRO A 256 -25.12 -29.40 -7.09
CA PRO A 256 -24.54 -28.48 -8.06
C PRO A 256 -23.97 -27.21 -7.45
N ALA A 257 -24.61 -26.68 -6.40
CA ALA A 257 -24.15 -25.49 -5.71
C ALA A 257 -22.80 -25.70 -4.97
N SER A 258 -22.44 -26.96 -4.65
CA SER A 258 -21.16 -27.26 -4.00
C SER A 258 -19.94 -27.05 -4.89
N LEU A 259 -20.11 -26.89 -6.20
CA LEU A 259 -19.03 -26.49 -7.11
C LEU A 259 -18.45 -25.11 -6.78
N GLN A 260 -19.22 -24.25 -6.10
CA GLN A 260 -18.74 -22.95 -5.62
C GLN A 260 -17.63 -23.06 -4.57
N SER A 261 -17.39 -24.26 -4.01
CA SER A 261 -16.26 -24.52 -3.11
C SER A 261 -14.91 -24.59 -3.83
N ILE A 262 -14.88 -24.85 -5.15
CA ILE A 262 -13.66 -25.06 -5.94
C ILE A 262 -12.72 -23.84 -5.89
N PRO A 263 -13.17 -22.59 -6.10
CA PRO A 263 -12.30 -21.41 -5.97
C PRO A 263 -11.66 -21.29 -4.59
N TYR A 264 -12.41 -21.55 -3.52
CA TYR A 264 -11.89 -21.48 -2.14
C TYR A 264 -10.86 -22.58 -1.86
N LEU A 265 -11.06 -23.79 -2.38
CA LEU A 265 -10.06 -24.86 -2.31
C LEU A 265 -8.76 -24.44 -3.00
N ILE A 266 -8.86 -23.81 -4.19
CA ILE A 266 -7.69 -23.27 -4.88
C ILE A 266 -7.02 -22.19 -4.05
N LEU A 267 -7.76 -21.26 -3.47
CA LEU A 267 -7.18 -20.18 -2.67
C LEU A 267 -6.39 -20.75 -1.47
N ILE A 268 -6.92 -21.76 -0.78
CA ILE A 268 -6.24 -22.43 0.34
C ILE A 268 -4.89 -23.05 -0.10
N ILE A 269 -4.85 -23.65 -1.29
CA ILE A 269 -3.65 -24.34 -1.80
C ILE A 269 -2.67 -23.34 -2.44
N LEU A 270 -3.18 -22.43 -3.26
CA LEU A 270 -2.41 -21.60 -4.17
C LEU A 270 -1.84 -20.35 -3.50
N VAL A 271 -2.51 -19.78 -2.49
CA VAL A 271 -2.00 -18.62 -1.75
C VAL A 271 -0.68 -18.96 -1.02
N PRO A 272 -0.56 -20.08 -0.27
CA PRO A 272 0.73 -20.48 0.30
C PRO A 272 1.80 -20.71 -0.76
N ILE A 273 1.48 -21.37 -1.87
CA ILE A 273 2.42 -21.60 -2.98
C ILE A 273 2.88 -20.27 -3.58
N TYR A 274 1.95 -19.32 -3.73
CA TYR A 274 2.24 -17.98 -4.24
C TYR A 274 3.27 -17.28 -3.33
N GLU A 275 3.04 -17.25 -2.03
CA GLU A 275 3.92 -16.57 -1.08
C GLU A 275 5.26 -17.30 -0.87
N MET A 276 5.27 -18.64 -0.85
CA MET A 276 6.48 -19.42 -0.57
C MET A 276 7.36 -19.68 -1.80
N VAL A 277 6.76 -19.77 -2.99
CA VAL A 277 7.48 -20.15 -4.23
C VAL A 277 7.52 -18.98 -5.20
N PHE A 278 6.35 -18.42 -5.56
CA PHE A 278 6.29 -17.40 -6.60
C PHE A 278 6.92 -16.07 -6.16
N VAL A 279 6.59 -15.56 -4.97
CA VAL A 279 7.12 -14.26 -4.48
C VAL A 279 8.66 -14.27 -4.37
N PRO A 280 9.33 -15.28 -3.77
CA PRO A 280 10.79 -15.32 -3.74
C PRO A 280 11.43 -15.42 -5.13
N LEU A 281 10.83 -16.20 -6.04
CA LEU A 281 11.33 -16.35 -7.40
C LEU A 281 11.17 -15.06 -8.21
N ALA A 282 9.99 -14.45 -8.13
CA ALA A 282 9.70 -13.17 -8.75
C ALA A 282 10.58 -12.05 -8.18
N ARG A 283 10.85 -12.05 -6.87
CA ARG A 283 11.75 -11.08 -6.22
C ARG A 283 13.18 -11.18 -6.77
N LYS A 284 13.69 -12.39 -7.04
CA LYS A 284 15.01 -12.58 -7.67
C LYS A 284 15.09 -11.92 -9.05
N ILE A 285 14.00 -11.93 -9.82
CA ILE A 285 13.96 -11.38 -11.18
C ILE A 285 13.66 -9.87 -11.18
N THR A 286 12.70 -9.44 -10.37
CA THR A 286 12.15 -8.07 -10.40
C THR A 286 12.80 -7.12 -9.41
N SER A 287 13.57 -7.64 -8.44
CA SER A 287 14.16 -6.88 -7.32
C SER A 287 13.14 -6.07 -6.49
N ARG A 288 11.85 -6.45 -6.53
CA ARG A 288 10.77 -5.82 -5.75
C ARG A 288 10.36 -6.70 -4.58
N ASP A 289 10.08 -6.10 -3.42
CA ASP A 289 9.68 -6.84 -2.21
C ASP A 289 8.44 -7.71 -2.42
N SER A 290 7.45 -7.25 -3.19
CA SER A 290 6.23 -8.01 -3.52
C SER A 290 6.38 -8.93 -4.75
N GLY A 291 7.58 -9.01 -5.36
CA GLY A 291 7.78 -9.65 -6.67
C GLY A 291 7.15 -8.84 -7.80
N ILE A 292 5.83 -8.96 -7.99
CA ILE A 292 5.08 -8.16 -8.99
C ILE A 292 4.31 -7.02 -8.34
N SER A 293 4.01 -5.96 -9.10
CA SER A 293 3.27 -4.81 -8.54
C SER A 293 1.80 -5.16 -8.26
N PRO A 294 1.13 -4.51 -7.29
CA PRO A 294 -0.29 -4.74 -7.01
C PRO A 294 -1.18 -4.52 -8.24
N LEU A 295 -0.90 -3.49 -9.04
CA LEU A 295 -1.63 -3.23 -10.29
C LEU A 295 -1.35 -4.29 -11.36
N GLN A 296 -0.17 -4.90 -11.40
CA GLN A 296 0.08 -6.04 -12.27
C GLN A 296 -0.73 -7.26 -11.83
N ARG A 297 -0.81 -7.53 -10.51
CA ARG A 297 -1.65 -8.61 -9.95
C ARG A 297 -3.12 -8.44 -10.35
N ILE A 298 -3.69 -7.25 -10.13
CA ILE A 298 -5.08 -6.95 -10.54
C ILE A 298 -5.27 -7.15 -12.05
N GLY A 299 -4.33 -6.70 -12.87
CA GLY A 299 -4.39 -6.86 -14.32
C GLY A 299 -4.37 -8.33 -14.77
N ILE A 300 -3.51 -9.15 -14.15
CA ILE A 300 -3.47 -10.60 -14.41
C ILE A 300 -4.82 -11.23 -14.08
N GLY A 301 -5.39 -10.93 -12.90
CA GLY A 301 -6.69 -11.45 -12.52
C GLY A 301 -7.79 -11.02 -13.51
N LEU A 302 -7.92 -9.72 -13.81
CA LEU A 302 -8.90 -9.21 -14.77
C LEU A 302 -8.74 -9.79 -16.19
N PHE A 303 -7.53 -10.16 -16.60
CA PHE A 303 -7.32 -10.85 -17.86
C PHE A 303 -7.74 -12.31 -17.78
N THR A 304 -7.29 -13.03 -16.74
CA THR A 304 -7.56 -14.45 -16.53
C THR A 304 -9.06 -14.76 -16.43
N VAL A 305 -9.88 -13.86 -15.86
CA VAL A 305 -11.33 -14.05 -15.74
C VAL A 305 -12.02 -14.24 -17.11
N THR A 306 -11.46 -13.66 -18.17
CA THR A 306 -11.96 -13.83 -19.55
C THR A 306 -11.98 -15.30 -19.94
N PHE A 307 -10.91 -16.04 -19.62
CA PHE A 307 -10.80 -17.45 -19.96
C PHE A 307 -11.75 -18.34 -19.13
N SER A 308 -12.16 -17.90 -17.94
CA SER A 308 -13.20 -18.58 -17.17
C SER A 308 -14.54 -18.54 -17.92
N MET A 309 -14.92 -17.37 -18.45
CA MET A 309 -16.14 -17.22 -19.25
C MET A 309 -16.06 -17.90 -20.62
N VAL A 310 -14.89 -17.90 -21.27
CA VAL A 310 -14.67 -18.71 -22.48
C VAL A 310 -14.87 -20.18 -22.18
N SER A 311 -14.27 -20.69 -21.10
CA SER A 311 -14.48 -22.08 -20.67
C SER A 311 -15.96 -22.38 -20.41
N ALA A 312 -16.66 -21.47 -19.73
CA ALA A 312 -18.08 -21.63 -19.43
C ALA A 312 -18.93 -21.70 -20.71
N ALA A 313 -18.65 -20.82 -21.68
CA ALA A 313 -19.34 -20.81 -22.97
C ALA A 313 -19.13 -22.10 -23.77
N LEU A 314 -17.89 -22.62 -23.80
CA LEU A 314 -17.55 -23.87 -24.49
C LEU A 314 -18.22 -25.08 -23.83
N VAL A 315 -18.19 -25.14 -22.50
CA VAL A 315 -18.83 -26.23 -21.73
C VAL A 315 -20.34 -26.18 -21.91
N GLU A 316 -20.94 -25.00 -21.89
CA GLU A 316 -22.39 -24.86 -22.11
C GLU A 316 -22.81 -25.27 -23.52
N ASN A 317 -22.05 -24.86 -24.54
CA ASN A 317 -22.33 -25.28 -25.90
C ASN A 317 -22.29 -26.81 -26.03
N LYS A 318 -21.25 -27.45 -25.46
CA LYS A 318 -21.12 -28.92 -25.46
C LYS A 318 -22.23 -29.60 -24.67
N ARG A 319 -22.59 -29.09 -23.49
CA ARG A 319 -23.67 -29.62 -22.65
C ARG A 319 -24.99 -29.59 -23.42
N ARG A 320 -25.30 -28.47 -24.06
CA ARG A 320 -26.53 -28.26 -24.82
C ARG A 320 -26.60 -29.14 -26.07
N GLU A 321 -25.52 -29.27 -26.83
CA GLU A 321 -25.45 -30.16 -28.00
C GLU A 321 -25.72 -31.62 -27.62
N MET A 322 -25.14 -32.10 -26.51
CA MET A 322 -25.36 -33.45 -26.01
C MET A 322 -26.78 -33.67 -25.50
N ALA A 323 -27.35 -32.67 -24.81
CA ALA A 323 -28.70 -32.75 -24.25
C ALA A 323 -29.78 -32.67 -25.33
N VAL A 324 -29.67 -31.77 -26.31
CA VAL A 324 -30.69 -31.56 -27.35
C VAL A 324 -30.48 -32.50 -28.54
N GLY A 325 -29.23 -32.77 -28.94
CA GLY A 325 -28.93 -33.59 -30.11
C GLY A 325 -28.87 -35.09 -29.83
N SER A 326 -28.37 -35.50 -28.67
CA SER A 326 -28.15 -36.92 -28.31
C SER A 326 -28.94 -37.39 -27.08
N ASN A 327 -29.73 -36.52 -26.45
CA ASN A 327 -30.47 -36.77 -25.21
C ASN A 327 -29.62 -37.38 -24.08
N LYS A 328 -28.33 -37.00 -24.00
CA LYS A 328 -27.36 -37.47 -23.00
C LYS A 328 -26.95 -36.33 -22.08
N GLN A 329 -26.86 -36.63 -20.79
CA GLN A 329 -26.40 -35.67 -19.78
C GLN A 329 -24.86 -35.64 -19.73
N LEU A 330 -24.29 -34.43 -19.67
CA LEU A 330 -22.85 -34.24 -19.50
C LEU A 330 -22.51 -34.33 -18.01
N SER A 331 -21.36 -34.91 -17.66
CA SER A 331 -20.90 -34.99 -16.26
C SER A 331 -20.61 -33.60 -15.68
N ILE A 332 -21.05 -33.36 -14.44
CA ILE A 332 -20.87 -32.10 -13.71
C ILE A 332 -19.42 -31.62 -13.62
N PHE A 333 -18.44 -32.52 -13.68
CA PHE A 333 -17.01 -32.18 -13.62
C PHE A 333 -16.54 -31.30 -14.78
N TRP A 334 -17.26 -31.27 -15.90
CA TRP A 334 -16.96 -30.34 -17.00
C TRP A 334 -17.12 -28.87 -16.62
N ILE A 335 -17.82 -28.55 -15.52
CA ILE A 335 -17.90 -27.20 -14.97
C ILE A 335 -16.63 -26.83 -14.17
N ALA A 336 -15.80 -27.78 -13.74
CA ALA A 336 -14.63 -27.48 -12.91
C ALA A 336 -13.65 -26.46 -13.55
N PRO A 337 -13.30 -26.51 -14.84
CA PRO A 337 -12.34 -25.58 -15.45
C PRO A 337 -12.71 -24.10 -15.31
N GLN A 338 -13.98 -23.73 -15.47
CA GLN A 338 -14.41 -22.33 -15.30
C GLN A 338 -14.22 -21.84 -13.86
N PHE A 339 -14.49 -22.67 -12.86
CA PHE A 339 -14.24 -22.34 -11.44
C PHE A 339 -12.75 -22.35 -11.12
N LEU A 340 -11.97 -23.25 -11.72
CA LEU A 340 -10.52 -23.30 -11.50
C LEU A 340 -9.82 -22.02 -11.98
N ILE A 341 -10.14 -21.63 -13.22
CA ILE A 341 -9.61 -20.40 -13.83
C ILE A 341 -10.08 -19.17 -13.05
N PHE A 342 -11.35 -19.16 -12.60
CA PHE A 342 -11.88 -18.07 -11.79
C PHE A 342 -11.16 -17.97 -10.44
N GLY A 343 -10.93 -19.07 -9.72
CA GLY A 343 -10.21 -19.05 -8.44
C GLY A 343 -8.77 -18.53 -8.57
N LEU A 344 -8.07 -18.90 -9.65
CA LEU A 344 -6.76 -18.33 -9.98
C LEU A 344 -6.83 -16.81 -10.22
N SER A 345 -7.82 -16.39 -11.00
CA SER A 345 -8.06 -14.98 -11.32
C SER A 345 -8.41 -14.16 -10.06
N GLU A 346 -9.26 -14.72 -9.20
CA GLU A 346 -9.66 -14.13 -7.93
C GLU A 346 -8.48 -13.99 -6.97
N MET A 347 -7.61 -14.98 -6.87
CA MET A 347 -6.38 -14.89 -6.07
C MET A 347 -5.58 -13.63 -6.43
N PHE A 348 -5.28 -13.45 -7.73
CA PHE A 348 -4.51 -12.31 -8.20
C PHE A 348 -5.22 -10.97 -7.99
N THR A 349 -6.53 -10.90 -8.29
CA THR A 349 -7.32 -9.67 -8.13
C THR A 349 -7.49 -9.31 -6.65
N ALA A 350 -7.87 -10.25 -5.79
CA ALA A 350 -8.12 -10.01 -4.37
C ALA A 350 -6.84 -9.60 -3.63
N VAL A 351 -5.75 -10.36 -3.79
CA VAL A 351 -4.45 -10.04 -3.20
C VAL A 351 -3.93 -8.70 -3.73
N GLY A 352 -4.06 -8.46 -5.04
CA GLY A 352 -3.66 -7.20 -5.67
C GLY A 352 -4.44 -5.99 -5.14
N LEU A 353 -5.75 -6.10 -4.97
CA LEU A 353 -6.60 -5.03 -4.43
C LEU A 353 -6.29 -4.72 -2.96
N ILE A 354 -6.15 -5.75 -2.12
CA ILE A 354 -5.83 -5.57 -0.71
C ILE A 354 -4.49 -4.85 -0.55
N GLU A 355 -3.45 -5.32 -1.26
CA GLU A 355 -2.13 -4.71 -1.20
C GLU A 355 -2.11 -3.28 -1.78
N PHE A 356 -2.82 -3.06 -2.89
CA PHE A 356 -2.96 -1.72 -3.49
C PHE A 356 -3.63 -0.74 -2.53
N PHE A 357 -4.77 -1.11 -1.94
CA PHE A 357 -5.49 -0.25 -1.00
C PHE A 357 -4.69 0.00 0.28
N TYR A 358 -3.97 -1.01 0.76
CA TYR A 358 -3.11 -0.84 1.94
C TYR A 358 -2.00 0.17 1.66
N LYS A 359 -1.30 0.03 0.52
CA LYS A 359 -0.22 0.95 0.11
C LYS A 359 -0.70 2.36 -0.22
N GLN A 360 -1.93 2.51 -0.68
CA GLN A 360 -2.52 3.80 -1.05
C GLN A 360 -3.14 4.55 0.14
N SER A 361 -3.40 3.86 1.27
CA SER A 361 -4.14 4.44 2.39
C SER A 361 -3.32 5.44 3.21
N LEU A 362 -3.80 6.70 3.29
CA LEU A 362 -3.45 7.56 4.41
C LEU A 362 -4.11 7.01 5.68
N ALA A 363 -3.51 7.29 6.84
CA ALA A 363 -4.06 6.93 8.14
C ALA A 363 -5.54 7.38 8.25
N GLY A 364 -6.45 6.43 8.48
CA GLY A 364 -7.89 6.67 8.63
C GLY A 364 -8.78 6.33 7.43
N MET A 365 -8.23 5.92 6.27
CA MET A 365 -9.03 5.60 5.06
C MET A 365 -9.20 4.11 4.78
N GLN A 366 -8.57 3.24 5.55
CA GLN A 366 -8.49 1.80 5.27
C GLN A 366 -9.87 1.13 5.24
N SER A 367 -10.71 1.36 6.26
CA SER A 367 -12.07 0.80 6.32
C SER A 367 -12.95 1.24 5.15
N PHE A 368 -12.76 2.47 4.65
CA PHE A 368 -13.48 2.95 3.47
C PHE A 368 -13.03 2.23 2.20
N LEU A 369 -11.73 2.07 1.98
CA LEU A 369 -11.21 1.35 0.82
C LEU A 369 -11.64 -0.13 0.84
N THR A 370 -11.66 -0.78 2.01
CA THR A 370 -12.21 -2.13 2.17
C THR A 370 -13.72 -2.18 1.89
N ALA A 371 -14.48 -1.19 2.35
CA ALA A 371 -15.92 -1.08 2.06
C ALA A 371 -16.20 -0.87 0.56
N MET A 372 -15.32 -0.15 -0.15
CA MET A 372 -15.42 -0.04 -1.60
C MET A 372 -15.40 -1.43 -2.24
N THR A 373 -14.51 -2.34 -1.86
CA THR A 373 -14.50 -3.72 -2.41
C THR A 373 -15.89 -4.36 -2.39
N TYR A 374 -16.58 -4.35 -1.24
CA TYR A 374 -17.95 -4.89 -1.15
C TYR A 374 -18.98 -4.10 -1.98
N CYS A 375 -18.79 -2.80 -2.16
CA CYS A 375 -19.59 -2.00 -3.09
C CYS A 375 -19.40 -2.49 -4.54
N SER A 376 -18.19 -2.87 -4.96
CA SER A 376 -17.96 -3.44 -6.29
C SER A 376 -18.66 -4.79 -6.46
N TYR A 377 -18.64 -5.64 -5.43
CA TYR A 377 -19.44 -6.87 -5.42
C TYR A 377 -20.91 -6.54 -5.67
N SER A 378 -21.51 -5.65 -4.87
CA SER A 378 -22.91 -5.27 -5.04
C SER A 378 -23.23 -4.73 -6.44
N LEU A 379 -22.39 -3.82 -6.96
CA LEU A 379 -22.58 -3.26 -8.30
C LEU A 379 -22.42 -4.31 -9.40
N GLY A 380 -21.54 -5.28 -9.24
CA GLY A 380 -21.38 -6.39 -10.18
C GLY A 380 -22.60 -7.31 -10.22
N PHE A 381 -23.19 -7.61 -9.06
CA PHE A 381 -24.44 -8.39 -8.99
C PHE A 381 -25.63 -7.63 -9.57
N PHE A 382 -25.75 -6.32 -9.31
CA PHE A 382 -26.79 -5.50 -9.96
C PHE A 382 -26.59 -5.40 -11.47
N LEU A 383 -25.33 -5.25 -11.92
CA LEU A 383 -25.00 -5.25 -13.34
C LEU A 383 -25.31 -6.59 -13.99
N SER A 384 -25.10 -7.72 -13.29
CA SER A 384 -25.55 -9.04 -13.74
C SER A 384 -27.05 -9.07 -14.00
N SER A 385 -27.87 -8.68 -13.03
CA SER A 385 -29.33 -8.65 -13.18
C SER A 385 -29.79 -7.72 -14.32
N LEU A 386 -29.13 -6.57 -14.47
CA LEU A 386 -29.39 -5.63 -15.56
C LEU A 386 -29.03 -6.25 -16.93
N LEU A 387 -27.87 -6.90 -17.04
CA LEU A 387 -27.41 -7.52 -18.27
C LEU A 387 -28.34 -8.66 -18.70
N VAL A 388 -28.77 -9.51 -17.77
CA VAL A 388 -29.75 -10.58 -18.08
C VAL A 388 -31.05 -9.98 -18.63
N SER A 389 -31.57 -8.94 -17.97
CA SER A 389 -32.79 -8.26 -18.39
C SER A 389 -32.64 -7.60 -19.77
N LEU A 390 -31.51 -6.93 -20.00
CA LEU A 390 -31.21 -6.25 -21.26
C LEU A 390 -31.04 -7.24 -22.41
N VAL A 391 -30.28 -8.32 -22.21
CA VAL A 391 -30.06 -9.36 -23.20
C VAL A 391 -31.39 -10.00 -23.58
N ASN A 392 -32.23 -10.35 -22.62
CA ASN A 392 -33.56 -10.88 -22.91
C ASN A 392 -34.40 -9.90 -23.74
N LYS A 393 -34.41 -8.61 -23.38
CA LYS A 393 -35.15 -7.59 -24.14
C LYS A 393 -34.62 -7.41 -25.57
N VAL A 394 -33.30 -7.37 -25.76
CA VAL A 394 -32.67 -7.12 -27.08
C VAL A 394 -32.76 -8.34 -27.99
N THR A 395 -32.68 -9.54 -27.43
CA THR A 395 -32.64 -10.80 -28.19
C THR A 395 -34.03 -11.41 -28.40
N SER A 396 -35.07 -10.80 -27.83
CA SER A 396 -36.45 -11.19 -28.05
C SER A 396 -36.82 -11.03 -29.53
N GLY A 397 -36.94 -12.17 -30.23
CA GLY A 397 -37.42 -12.20 -31.62
C GLY A 397 -38.93 -11.92 -31.74
N PRO A 398 -39.52 -12.08 -32.94
CA PRO A 398 -40.96 -11.92 -33.16
C PRO A 398 -41.84 -12.83 -32.29
N SER A 399 -41.28 -13.94 -31.79
CA SER A 399 -41.89 -14.88 -30.86
C SER A 399 -41.82 -14.46 -29.39
N GLY A 400 -41.19 -13.31 -29.08
CA GLY A 400 -41.04 -12.79 -27.71
C GLY A 400 -40.04 -13.55 -26.83
N ARG A 401 -39.26 -14.49 -27.39
CA ARG A 401 -38.27 -15.29 -26.64
C ARG A 401 -36.87 -14.73 -26.80
N GLY A 402 -36.25 -14.34 -25.67
CA GLY A 402 -34.85 -13.94 -25.58
C GLY A 402 -33.93 -15.11 -25.20
N TRP A 403 -32.61 -14.87 -25.14
CA TRP A 403 -31.60 -15.90 -24.87
C TRP A 403 -31.78 -16.65 -23.53
N LEU A 404 -32.35 -16.00 -22.51
CA LEU A 404 -32.46 -16.51 -21.13
C LEU A 404 -33.90 -16.36 -20.62
N SER A 405 -34.88 -16.70 -21.45
CA SER A 405 -36.30 -16.43 -21.17
C SER A 405 -37.11 -17.67 -20.79
N ASP A 406 -36.56 -18.87 -20.99
CA ASP A 406 -37.24 -20.12 -20.69
C ASP A 406 -36.86 -20.64 -19.28
N SER A 407 -37.78 -21.40 -18.68
CA SER A 407 -37.49 -22.16 -17.46
C SER A 407 -36.55 -23.35 -17.72
N ASN A 408 -36.53 -23.85 -18.96
CA ASN A 408 -35.70 -24.97 -19.38
C ASN A 408 -34.42 -24.49 -20.05
N LEU A 409 -33.29 -24.70 -19.39
CA LEU A 409 -31.97 -24.31 -19.86
C LEU A 409 -31.59 -24.90 -21.24
N ASN A 410 -32.16 -26.04 -21.63
CA ASN A 410 -31.89 -26.63 -22.95
C ASN A 410 -32.46 -25.80 -24.11
N LYS A 411 -33.48 -24.98 -23.84
CA LYS A 411 -34.10 -24.08 -24.83
C LYS A 411 -33.42 -22.71 -24.86
N ASP A 412 -32.76 -22.33 -23.76
CA ASP A 412 -32.00 -21.10 -23.66
C ASP A 412 -30.65 -21.17 -24.39
N ARG A 413 -30.04 -19.99 -24.57
CA ARG A 413 -28.73 -19.76 -25.19
C ARG A 413 -27.77 -19.14 -24.18
N LEU A 414 -27.55 -19.85 -23.07
CA LEU A 414 -26.62 -19.45 -22.02
C LEU A 414 -25.16 -19.38 -22.52
N ASP A 415 -24.82 -20.18 -23.52
CA ASP A 415 -23.53 -20.14 -24.23
C ASP A 415 -23.23 -18.75 -24.80
N LEU A 416 -24.22 -18.11 -25.45
CA LEU A 416 -24.07 -16.78 -26.03
C LEU A 416 -23.93 -15.70 -24.96
N PHE A 417 -24.62 -15.86 -23.83
CA PHE A 417 -24.47 -14.95 -22.68
C PHE A 417 -23.08 -15.04 -22.04
N TYR A 418 -22.51 -16.24 -21.93
CA TYR A 418 -21.13 -16.41 -21.47
C TYR A 418 -20.11 -15.83 -22.47
N TRP A 419 -20.34 -15.96 -23.78
CA TRP A 419 -19.51 -15.28 -24.79
C TRP A 419 -19.58 -13.75 -24.68
N LEU A 420 -20.76 -13.18 -24.42
CA LEU A 420 -20.92 -11.75 -24.16
C LEU A 420 -20.09 -11.31 -22.95
N LEU A 421 -20.13 -12.07 -21.85
CA LEU A 421 -19.35 -11.75 -20.65
C LEU A 421 -17.85 -11.95 -20.85
N ALA A 422 -17.43 -12.91 -21.68
CA ALA A 422 -16.04 -13.05 -22.08
C ALA A 422 -15.56 -11.82 -22.85
N ALA A 423 -16.33 -11.37 -23.85
CA ALA A 423 -16.01 -10.15 -24.61
C ALA A 423 -15.98 -8.91 -23.72
N LEU A 424 -16.97 -8.76 -22.82
CA LEU A 424 -17.03 -7.64 -21.87
C LEU A 424 -15.85 -7.63 -20.90
N SER A 425 -15.44 -8.81 -20.40
CA SER A 425 -14.28 -8.96 -19.52
C SER A 425 -12.97 -8.60 -20.24
N PHE A 426 -12.83 -9.02 -21.50
CA PHE A 426 -11.68 -8.71 -22.32
C PHE A 426 -11.57 -7.20 -22.62
N LEU A 427 -12.67 -6.56 -23.00
CA LEU A 427 -12.73 -5.10 -23.19
C LEU A 427 -12.44 -4.34 -21.89
N ASN A 428 -12.97 -4.84 -20.77
CA ASN A 428 -12.70 -4.28 -19.44
C ASN A 428 -11.22 -4.36 -19.06
N PHE A 429 -10.50 -5.41 -19.46
CA PHE A 429 -9.06 -5.49 -19.26
C PHE A 429 -8.30 -4.37 -20.00
N PHE A 430 -8.66 -4.01 -21.23
CA PHE A 430 -8.04 -2.87 -21.91
C PHE A 430 -8.39 -1.53 -21.26
N ASN A 431 -9.63 -1.37 -20.81
CA ASN A 431 -10.04 -0.21 -20.02
C ASN A 431 -9.19 -0.11 -18.73
N TYR A 432 -8.98 -1.22 -18.04
CA TYR A 432 -8.08 -1.31 -16.89
C TYR A 432 -6.63 -0.92 -17.25
N LEU A 433 -6.10 -1.39 -18.38
CA LEU A 433 -4.76 -1.01 -18.83
C LEU A 433 -4.63 0.50 -19.05
N TYR A 434 -5.66 1.12 -19.64
CA TYR A 434 -5.69 2.58 -19.82
C TYR A 434 -5.64 3.31 -18.47
N TRP A 435 -6.53 2.96 -17.53
CA TRP A 435 -6.59 3.63 -16.23
C TRP A 435 -5.39 3.32 -15.33
N SER A 436 -4.86 2.10 -15.37
CA SER A 436 -3.67 1.73 -14.62
C SER A 436 -2.43 2.47 -15.12
N ARG A 437 -2.29 2.65 -16.44
CA ARG A 437 -1.26 3.52 -17.04
C ARG A 437 -1.48 4.97 -16.66
N TRP A 438 -2.68 5.53 -16.75
CA TRP A 438 -2.94 6.89 -16.29
C TRP A 438 -2.66 7.08 -14.79
N SER A 439 -2.88 6.02 -13.99
CA SER A 439 -2.50 5.98 -12.59
C SER A 439 -0.97 6.03 -12.43
N LEU A 440 -0.22 5.18 -13.16
CA LEU A 440 1.24 5.06 -13.17
C LEU A 440 2.02 6.22 -13.82
N ASP A 441 1.62 6.68 -15.00
CA ASP A 441 2.30 7.65 -15.86
C ASP A 441 2.48 9.00 -15.18
N LYS A 442 1.73 9.28 -14.10
CA LYS A 442 1.92 10.47 -13.26
C LYS A 442 2.71 10.26 -11.98
N SER A 443 2.83 9.02 -11.50
CA SER A 443 3.91 8.69 -10.56
C SER A 443 5.26 8.76 -11.29
N ILE A 444 5.33 8.26 -12.53
CA ILE A 444 6.50 8.36 -13.40
C ILE A 444 6.73 9.80 -13.86
N SER A 445 5.73 10.55 -14.33
CA SER A 445 5.96 11.97 -14.68
C SER A 445 6.13 12.89 -13.47
N SER A 446 5.70 12.51 -12.26
CA SER A 446 6.17 13.20 -11.03
C SER A 446 7.65 12.92 -10.78
N LEU A 447 8.13 11.71 -11.05
CA LEU A 447 9.55 11.34 -11.00
C LEU A 447 10.36 11.98 -12.15
N GLU A 448 9.80 12.10 -13.35
CA GLU A 448 10.42 12.77 -14.50
C GLU A 448 10.37 14.29 -14.37
N MET A 449 9.35 14.86 -13.71
CA MET A 449 9.29 16.27 -13.33
C MET A 449 10.25 16.54 -12.18
N GLU A 450 10.43 15.64 -11.21
CA GLU A 450 11.54 15.69 -10.25
C GLU A 450 12.90 15.62 -10.95
N LEU A 451 13.06 14.76 -11.97
CA LEU A 451 14.28 14.64 -12.78
C LEU A 451 14.50 15.85 -13.69
N ALA A 452 13.43 16.44 -14.24
CA ALA A 452 13.46 17.61 -15.11
C ALA A 452 13.75 18.86 -14.29
N VAL A 453 13.09 19.07 -13.15
CA VAL A 453 13.43 20.14 -12.18
C VAL A 453 14.87 19.99 -11.68
N ALA A 454 15.35 18.76 -11.46
CA ALA A 454 16.75 18.51 -11.16
C ALA A 454 17.70 18.87 -12.32
N ARG A 455 17.27 18.71 -13.58
CA ARG A 455 18.04 19.10 -14.79
C ARG A 455 17.98 20.61 -15.08
N THR A 456 16.85 21.28 -14.87
CA THR A 456 16.73 22.74 -15.06
C THR A 456 17.55 23.50 -14.02
N ASN A 457 17.66 22.96 -12.79
CA ASN A 457 18.55 23.48 -11.75
C ASN A 457 20.05 23.21 -12.02
N GLN A 458 20.40 22.33 -12.97
CA GLN A 458 21.79 22.14 -13.44
C GLN A 458 22.18 23.15 -14.53
N ASN A 459 21.23 23.59 -15.38
CA ASN A 459 21.52 24.46 -16.52
C ASN A 459 21.28 25.97 -16.29
N GLY A 460 20.63 26.36 -15.19
CA GLY A 460 20.35 27.77 -14.87
C GLY A 460 21.53 28.58 -14.30
N GLY A 461 22.75 28.06 -14.33
CA GLY A 461 23.92 28.64 -13.64
C GLY A 461 25.10 29.03 -14.54
N GLN A 462 24.87 29.34 -15.83
CA GLN A 462 25.92 29.85 -16.70
C GLN A 462 25.47 31.10 -17.46
N ALA A 463 25.77 32.27 -16.88
CA ALA A 463 25.87 33.54 -17.58
C ALA A 463 27.05 34.35 -17.01
N SER A 464 28.10 34.47 -17.85
CA SER A 464 29.19 35.47 -17.91
C SER A 464 29.72 36.16 -16.64
N LEU A 465 31.03 36.08 -16.39
CA LEU A 465 32.01 37.14 -16.74
C LEU A 465 33.45 36.60 -16.55
N GLY A 466 34.35 36.92 -17.48
CA GLY A 466 35.72 36.40 -17.52
C GLY A 466 36.76 37.23 -16.76
N GLY A 467 38.02 36.78 -16.85
CA GLY A 467 39.20 37.64 -16.72
C GLY A 467 40.17 37.33 -15.57
N ALA A 468 41.27 36.66 -15.96
CA ALA A 468 42.66 36.89 -15.54
C ALA A 468 43.21 36.47 -14.14
N THR A 469 44.21 35.58 -14.26
CA THR A 469 45.53 35.54 -13.59
C THR A 469 45.72 35.06 -12.15
N MET A 470 46.73 34.18 -12.07
CA MET A 470 47.37 33.48 -10.95
C MET A 470 47.56 34.28 -9.65
N GLY A 471 47.24 33.62 -8.54
CA GLY A 471 47.71 33.95 -7.19
C GLY A 471 47.32 32.83 -6.23
N SER A 472 48.30 32.18 -5.62
CA SER A 472 48.13 31.12 -4.62
C SER A 472 47.46 31.66 -3.37
N ASP A 473 46.17 31.35 -3.19
CA ASP A 473 45.49 31.43 -1.91
C ASP A 473 44.85 30.05 -1.67
N LYS A 474 45.19 29.35 -0.58
CA LYS A 474 44.66 28.01 -0.30
C LYS A 474 43.20 28.14 0.16
N GLY A 475 42.30 28.43 -0.78
CA GLY A 475 40.87 28.40 -0.58
C GLY A 475 40.37 26.99 -0.28
N LEU A 476 39.35 26.91 0.57
CA LEU A 476 38.65 25.66 0.90
C LEU A 476 38.17 24.97 -0.39
N LYS A 477 38.29 23.63 -0.43
CA LYS A 477 37.81 22.85 -1.57
C LYS A 477 36.29 22.81 -1.56
N LYS A 478 35.64 23.35 -2.60
CA LYS A 478 34.18 23.34 -2.71
C LYS A 478 33.67 21.91 -2.90
N ALA A 479 32.69 21.52 -2.09
CA ALA A 479 31.96 20.27 -2.21
C ALA A 479 30.47 20.52 -1.97
N PHE A 480 29.61 19.62 -2.43
CA PHE A 480 28.20 19.60 -2.04
C PHE A 480 28.01 18.84 -0.72
N VAL A 481 28.65 17.68 -0.58
CA VAL A 481 28.57 16.84 0.62
C VAL A 481 29.92 16.19 0.94
N VAL A 482 30.25 16.16 2.23
CA VAL A 482 31.42 15.43 2.76
C VAL A 482 30.92 14.31 3.68
N ILE A 483 31.26 13.07 3.37
CA ILE A 483 30.83 11.87 4.09
C ILE A 483 32.04 11.24 4.77
N GLY A 484 31.98 11.17 6.09
CA GLY A 484 32.99 10.55 6.94
C GLY A 484 32.48 9.22 7.48
N ILE A 485 33.17 8.15 7.13
CA ILE A 485 32.87 6.80 7.60
C ILE A 485 33.77 6.51 8.80
N ASN A 486 33.22 6.57 10.00
CA ASN A 486 33.95 6.25 11.21
C ASN A 486 34.32 4.77 11.22
N THR A 487 35.62 4.50 11.30
CA THR A 487 36.16 3.12 11.32
C THR A 487 37.19 2.95 12.42
N ALA A 488 37.58 1.70 12.72
CA ALA A 488 38.59 1.37 13.73
C ALA A 488 39.74 0.54 13.13
N PHE A 489 40.84 0.41 13.87
CA PHE A 489 42.00 -0.40 13.44
C PHE A 489 41.62 -1.84 13.08
N SER A 490 40.71 -2.45 13.84
CA SER A 490 40.24 -3.83 13.61
C SER A 490 39.23 -3.98 12.47
N SER A 491 38.71 -2.88 11.92
CA SER A 491 37.60 -2.89 10.94
C SER A 491 38.03 -3.07 9.48
N LYS A 492 39.22 -3.60 9.19
CA LYS A 492 39.72 -3.72 7.79
C LYS A 492 38.72 -4.42 6.85
N ARG A 493 38.16 -5.56 7.27
CA ARG A 493 37.14 -6.29 6.50
C ARG A 493 35.89 -5.46 6.18
N ARG A 494 35.46 -4.59 7.10
CA ARG A 494 34.31 -3.69 6.90
C ARG A 494 34.62 -2.61 5.87
N ARG A 495 35.83 -2.02 5.93
CA ARG A 495 36.28 -1.06 4.91
C ARG A 495 36.34 -1.68 3.53
N ASP A 496 36.89 -2.89 3.42
CA ASP A 496 36.98 -3.60 2.14
C ASP A 496 35.58 -3.87 1.55
N SER A 497 34.64 -4.31 2.39
CA SER A 497 33.23 -4.50 2.01
C SER A 497 32.55 -3.20 1.56
N ILE A 498 32.78 -2.08 2.25
CA ILE A 498 32.25 -0.77 1.83
C ILE A 498 32.80 -0.38 0.45
N ARG A 499 34.10 -0.60 0.22
CA ARG A 499 34.73 -0.29 -1.06
C ARG A 499 34.30 -1.20 -2.22
N GLU A 500 33.79 -2.39 -1.91
CA GLU A 500 33.23 -3.32 -2.90
C GLU A 500 31.76 -3.05 -3.21
N THR A 501 31.07 -2.30 -2.34
CA THR A 501 29.62 -2.09 -2.43
C THR A 501 29.27 -0.67 -2.87
N TRP A 502 29.38 0.32 -1.98
CA TRP A 502 28.83 1.66 -2.22
C TRP A 502 29.87 2.78 -2.29
N MET A 503 31.12 2.53 -1.88
CA MET A 503 32.22 3.49 -2.04
C MET A 503 33.14 3.06 -3.19
N PRO A 504 33.12 3.72 -4.35
CA PRO A 504 33.98 3.33 -5.47
C PRO A 504 35.47 3.59 -5.16
N ARG A 505 36.38 2.82 -5.78
CA ARG A 505 37.84 2.94 -5.61
C ARG A 505 38.52 3.75 -6.71
N GLY A 506 39.70 4.31 -6.41
CA GLY A 506 40.63 4.90 -7.39
C GLY A 506 40.03 6.02 -8.23
N SER A 507 40.11 5.91 -9.56
CA SER A 507 39.65 6.95 -10.50
C SER A 507 38.13 7.21 -10.46
N LYS A 508 37.33 6.24 -9.99
CA LYS A 508 35.88 6.43 -9.82
C LYS A 508 35.57 7.27 -8.58
N LEU A 509 36.36 7.16 -7.51
CA LEU A 509 36.24 8.00 -6.31
C LEU A 509 36.56 9.47 -6.65
N LYS A 510 37.66 9.69 -7.37
CA LYS A 510 38.06 11.04 -7.84
C LYS A 510 36.96 11.71 -8.67
N ARG A 511 36.30 10.96 -9.56
CA ARG A 511 35.15 11.47 -10.34
C ARG A 511 33.93 11.85 -9.50
N LEU A 512 33.74 11.23 -8.32
CA LEU A 512 32.70 11.67 -7.38
C LEU A 512 33.10 12.97 -6.66
N GLU A 513 34.36 13.10 -6.31
CA GLU A 513 34.90 14.32 -5.69
C GLU A 513 34.80 15.52 -6.62
N GLU A 514 35.11 15.34 -7.91
CA GLU A 514 34.91 16.36 -8.95
C GLU A 514 33.45 16.79 -9.10
N LYS A 515 32.50 15.90 -8.79
CA LYS A 515 31.06 16.19 -8.73
C LYS A 515 30.60 16.77 -7.38
N GLY A 516 31.53 17.04 -6.47
CA GLY A 516 31.26 17.63 -5.16
C GLY A 516 30.84 16.63 -4.08
N ILE A 517 31.06 15.32 -4.26
CA ILE A 517 30.78 14.30 -3.22
C ILE A 517 32.12 13.75 -2.72
N VAL A 518 32.49 14.10 -1.50
CA VAL A 518 33.73 13.63 -0.87
C VAL A 518 33.40 12.52 0.12
N ILE A 519 34.11 11.39 0.05
CA ILE A 519 33.92 10.25 0.96
C ILE A 519 35.28 9.83 1.51
N ARG A 520 35.42 9.75 2.84
CA ARG A 520 36.66 9.32 3.50
C ARG A 520 36.39 8.38 4.66
N PHE A 521 37.27 7.40 4.85
CA PHE A 521 37.35 6.64 6.09
C PHE A 521 38.02 7.48 7.18
N VAL A 522 37.32 7.70 8.29
CA VAL A 522 37.75 8.59 9.37
C VAL A 522 38.36 7.76 10.49
N ILE A 523 39.64 7.99 10.74
CA ILE A 523 40.41 7.28 11.76
C ILE A 523 41.44 8.20 12.42
N GLY A 524 41.58 8.09 13.73
CA GLY A 524 42.61 8.73 14.51
C GLY A 524 43.91 7.93 14.52
N HIS A 525 44.69 8.11 15.58
CA HIS A 525 45.93 7.39 15.83
C HIS A 525 45.82 6.49 17.07
N SER A 526 46.73 5.51 17.18
CA SER A 526 46.83 4.67 18.35
C SER A 526 47.39 5.45 19.55
N ALA A 527 47.25 4.89 20.77
CA ALA A 527 47.79 5.53 21.98
C ALA A 527 49.32 5.75 21.91
N THR A 528 50.03 4.91 21.16
CA THR A 528 51.47 5.05 20.87
C THR A 528 51.64 5.47 19.41
N ARG A 529 51.73 6.78 19.16
CA ARG A 529 51.83 7.35 17.81
C ARG A 529 52.95 6.67 17.01
N GLY A 530 52.61 6.17 15.82
CA GLY A 530 53.57 5.46 14.95
C GLY A 530 53.75 3.98 15.30
N GLY A 531 52.89 3.44 16.16
CA GLY A 531 52.86 2.02 16.50
C GLY A 531 52.49 1.12 15.32
N VAL A 532 52.45 -0.19 15.57
CA VAL A 532 52.13 -1.21 14.54
C VAL A 532 50.76 -0.96 13.90
N LEU A 533 49.77 -0.54 14.69
CA LEU A 533 48.41 -0.26 14.21
C LEU A 533 48.36 0.98 13.29
N ASP A 534 49.12 2.04 13.61
CA ASP A 534 49.18 3.25 12.79
C ASP A 534 49.85 2.96 11.45
N ARG A 535 50.99 2.23 11.47
CA ARG A 535 51.71 1.80 10.27
C ARG A 535 50.88 0.90 9.36
N ALA A 536 50.03 0.04 9.93
CA ALA A 536 49.13 -0.80 9.14
C ALA A 536 48.09 0.03 8.36
N ILE A 537 47.59 1.11 8.95
CA ILE A 537 46.69 2.04 8.25
C ILE A 537 47.47 2.92 7.27
N ASP A 538 48.71 3.33 7.57
CA ASP A 538 49.55 4.09 6.63
C ASP A 538 49.85 3.29 5.37
N ALA A 539 50.13 1.99 5.52
CA ALA A 539 50.30 1.08 4.40
C ALA A 539 49.01 0.93 3.56
N GLU A 540 47.84 0.87 4.21
CA GLU A 540 46.54 0.82 3.52
C GLU A 540 46.25 2.13 2.77
N ASP A 541 46.46 3.28 3.40
CA ASP A 541 46.19 4.60 2.80
C ASP A 541 47.16 4.94 1.65
N ALA A 542 48.40 4.44 1.70
CA ALA A 542 49.34 4.58 0.58
C ALA A 542 48.81 3.95 -0.71
N GLU A 543 48.05 2.86 -0.60
CA GLU A 543 47.42 2.15 -1.71
C GLU A 543 46.07 2.79 -2.10
N THR A 544 45.19 3.04 -1.12
CA THR A 544 43.79 3.40 -1.39
C THR A 544 43.52 4.90 -1.46
N LYS A 545 44.32 5.72 -0.77
CA LYS A 545 44.21 7.19 -0.67
C LYS A 545 42.81 7.69 -0.30
N ASP A 546 42.15 6.97 0.59
CA ASP A 546 40.75 7.18 0.94
C ASP A 546 40.51 7.43 2.45
N PHE A 547 41.57 7.64 3.22
CA PHE A 547 41.47 7.99 4.64
C PHE A 547 41.49 9.51 4.91
N LEU A 548 40.87 9.87 6.03
CA LEU A 548 41.04 11.14 6.71
C LEU A 548 41.61 10.83 8.11
N ARG A 549 42.88 11.20 8.31
CA ARG A 549 43.58 11.06 9.59
C ARG A 549 43.19 12.20 10.53
N LEU A 550 42.76 11.87 11.74
CA LEU A 550 42.46 12.84 12.79
C LEU A 550 43.56 12.86 13.86
N GLU A 551 43.85 14.02 14.43
CA GLU A 551 44.61 14.15 15.68
C GLU A 551 43.70 13.78 16.86
N HIS A 552 43.47 12.48 17.01
CA HIS A 552 42.58 11.90 18.01
C HIS A 552 43.07 10.50 18.41
N VAL A 553 43.17 10.22 19.71
CA VAL A 553 43.50 8.87 20.19
C VAL A 553 42.26 7.98 20.05
N GLU A 554 42.36 6.93 19.24
CA GLU A 554 41.27 5.97 19.05
C GLU A 554 40.95 5.20 20.34
N GLY A 555 39.65 5.09 20.63
CA GLY A 555 39.16 4.32 21.77
C GLY A 555 37.64 4.24 21.77
N TYR A 556 37.08 3.13 22.27
CA TYR A 556 35.63 2.91 22.29
C TYR A 556 34.87 3.99 23.07
N HIS A 557 35.43 4.47 24.17
CA HIS A 557 34.83 5.53 24.99
C HIS A 557 35.01 6.95 24.40
N GLN A 558 35.75 7.08 23.29
CA GLN A 558 36.09 8.37 22.68
C GLN A 558 35.33 8.64 21.37
N LEU A 559 34.37 7.80 20.98
CA LEU A 559 33.64 7.91 19.71
C LEU A 559 32.91 9.25 19.51
N SER A 560 32.36 9.82 20.59
CA SER A 560 31.72 11.15 20.54
C SER A 560 32.76 12.24 20.27
N SER A 561 33.90 12.20 20.97
CA SER A 561 35.04 13.10 20.78
C SER A 561 35.59 12.98 19.35
N LYS A 562 35.79 11.76 18.84
CA LYS A 562 36.19 11.49 17.46
C LYS A 562 35.27 12.17 16.45
N THR A 563 33.96 12.07 16.68
CA THR A 563 32.96 12.65 15.77
C THR A 563 32.94 14.17 15.83
N ARG A 564 33.17 14.76 17.00
CA ARG A 564 33.34 16.22 17.16
C ARG A 564 34.58 16.72 16.41
N VAL A 565 35.73 16.05 16.62
CA VAL A 565 37.00 16.36 15.95
C VAL A 565 36.88 16.17 14.43
N TYR A 566 36.17 15.14 13.98
CA TYR A 566 35.86 14.93 12.57
C TYR A 566 35.18 16.16 11.96
N PHE A 567 34.06 16.62 12.52
CA PHE A 567 33.34 17.79 12.00
C PHE A 567 34.18 19.06 12.02
N ALA A 568 34.94 19.30 13.10
CA ALA A 568 35.85 20.43 13.18
C ALA A 568 36.92 20.40 12.06
N THR A 569 37.47 19.21 11.78
CA THR A 569 38.52 19.01 10.77
C THR A 569 37.99 19.14 9.34
N VAL A 570 36.84 18.56 9.02
CA VAL A 570 36.32 18.62 7.63
C VAL A 570 35.87 20.01 7.23
N VAL A 571 35.38 20.82 8.16
CA VAL A 571 34.99 22.23 7.91
C VAL A 571 36.20 23.10 7.59
N SER A 572 37.40 22.77 8.10
CA SER A 572 38.63 23.50 7.77
C SER A 572 39.29 23.04 6.45
N ILE A 573 38.84 21.94 5.86
CA ILE A 573 39.43 21.37 4.63
C ILE A 573 38.51 21.59 3.42
N TRP A 574 37.20 21.40 3.61
CA TRP A 574 36.19 21.49 2.56
C TRP A 574 35.17 22.57 2.88
N ASP A 575 34.74 23.29 1.86
CA ASP A 575 33.55 24.14 1.93
C ASP A 575 32.37 23.35 1.35
N ALA A 576 31.60 22.70 2.23
CA ALA A 576 30.45 21.87 1.86
C ALA A 576 29.12 22.35 2.43
N ASP A 577 28.03 22.14 1.68
CA ASP A 577 26.68 22.44 2.14
C ASP A 577 26.25 21.51 3.30
N PHE A 578 26.71 20.25 3.25
CA PHE A 578 26.42 19.23 4.25
C PHE A 578 27.64 18.38 4.63
N TYR A 579 27.73 18.03 5.91
CA TYR A 579 28.70 17.10 6.45
C TYR A 579 27.97 15.91 7.07
N VAL A 580 28.37 14.70 6.71
CA VAL A 580 27.72 13.45 7.08
C VAL A 580 28.68 12.60 7.88
N LYS A 581 28.18 11.98 8.95
CA LYS A 581 28.85 10.93 9.69
C LYS A 581 28.12 9.60 9.46
N VAL A 582 28.87 8.55 9.20
CA VAL A 582 28.37 7.18 8.95
C VAL A 582 29.24 6.18 9.73
N ASP A 583 28.68 5.11 10.28
CA ASP A 583 29.46 3.98 10.83
C ASP A 583 29.88 2.98 9.73
N ASP A 584 30.98 2.26 9.96
CA ASP A 584 31.55 1.31 9.00
C ASP A 584 30.76 -0.01 8.83
N ASP A 585 29.65 -0.17 9.55
CA ASP A 585 28.68 -1.26 9.41
C ASP A 585 27.36 -0.82 8.75
N VAL A 586 27.32 0.39 8.18
CA VAL A 586 26.15 0.96 7.50
C VAL A 586 26.34 0.98 5.98
N HIS A 587 25.34 0.48 5.25
CA HIS A 587 25.27 0.58 3.80
C HIS A 587 24.49 1.83 3.37
N VAL A 588 25.08 2.67 2.52
CA VAL A 588 24.49 3.96 2.12
C VAL A 588 24.16 3.97 0.62
N ASN A 589 22.90 4.25 0.29
CA ASN A 589 22.52 4.60 -1.08
C ASN A 589 22.86 6.07 -1.34
N LEU A 590 24.00 6.32 -1.99
CA LEU A 590 24.53 7.68 -2.24
C LEU A 590 23.55 8.57 -3.00
N GLY A 591 22.82 8.04 -3.99
CA GLY A 591 21.85 8.80 -4.76
C GLY A 591 20.70 9.30 -3.88
N MET A 592 20.12 8.41 -3.08
CA MET A 592 19.04 8.77 -2.14
C MET A 592 19.50 9.74 -1.06
N LEU A 593 20.71 9.56 -0.52
CA LEU A 593 21.28 10.47 0.49
C LEU A 593 21.44 11.88 -0.09
N VAL A 594 22.08 12.02 -1.24
CA VAL A 594 22.29 13.31 -1.91
C VAL A 594 20.95 13.99 -2.23
N THR A 595 20.01 13.25 -2.82
CA THR A 595 18.66 13.76 -3.12
C THR A 595 17.92 14.22 -1.86
N ALA A 596 18.07 13.50 -0.74
CA ALA A 596 17.47 13.90 0.53
C ALA A 596 18.09 15.20 1.07
N LEU A 597 19.42 15.34 1.03
CA LEU A 597 20.13 16.52 1.52
C LEU A 597 19.83 17.78 0.71
N ILE A 598 19.68 17.67 -0.61
CA ILE A 598 19.32 18.80 -1.50
C ILE A 598 18.05 19.52 -1.01
N ARG A 599 17.06 18.79 -0.50
CA ARG A 599 15.78 19.36 0.01
C ARG A 599 15.97 20.31 1.20
N TYR A 600 17.12 20.24 1.86
CA TYR A 600 17.46 21.02 3.04
C TYR A 600 18.47 22.13 2.77
N ARG A 601 18.98 22.27 1.53
CA ARG A 601 20.11 23.16 1.20
C ARG A 601 19.88 24.62 1.59
N ALA A 602 18.65 25.11 1.44
CA ALA A 602 18.28 26.50 1.73
C ALA A 602 18.00 26.78 3.22
N LYS A 603 18.09 25.77 4.09
CA LYS A 603 17.74 25.90 5.50
C LYS A 603 19.02 25.88 6.37
N PRO A 604 19.26 26.92 7.20
CA PRO A 604 20.43 26.97 8.06
C PRO A 604 20.26 26.10 9.30
N ARG A 605 21.39 25.70 9.90
CA ARG A 605 21.49 24.98 11.20
C ARG A 605 20.61 23.74 11.35
N ILE A 606 20.69 22.79 10.42
CA ILE A 606 19.89 21.55 10.46
C ILE A 606 20.72 20.35 10.88
N TYR A 607 20.09 19.48 11.66
CA TYR A 607 20.46 18.08 11.85
C TYR A 607 19.45 17.16 11.13
N ILE A 608 19.95 16.17 10.38
CA ILE A 608 19.17 15.19 9.62
C ILE A 608 19.63 13.80 10.02
N GLY A 609 18.84 13.12 10.85
CA GLY A 609 19.15 11.79 11.35
C GLY A 609 18.17 11.37 12.43
N CYS A 610 18.31 10.16 12.95
CA CYS A 610 17.49 9.74 14.09
C CYS A 610 17.99 10.44 15.36
N MET A 611 17.06 10.94 16.17
CA MET A 611 17.33 11.46 17.50
C MET A 611 16.60 10.57 18.51
N LYS A 612 17.28 10.15 19.56
CA LYS A 612 16.67 9.44 20.70
C LYS A 612 16.52 10.39 21.88
N SER A 613 15.39 10.33 22.58
CA SER A 613 15.18 11.03 23.84
C SER A 613 15.42 10.10 25.02
N GLY A 614 16.15 10.56 26.03
CA GLY A 614 16.42 9.83 27.25
C GLY A 614 16.84 10.78 28.37
N PRO A 615 16.82 10.34 29.64
CA PRO A 615 17.33 11.14 30.75
C PRO A 615 18.82 11.40 30.56
N VAL A 616 19.28 12.61 30.91
CA VAL A 616 20.71 12.90 31.03
C VAL A 616 21.25 12.09 32.21
N LEU A 617 22.27 11.26 31.95
CA LEU A 617 22.81 10.35 32.95
C LEU A 617 23.91 11.07 33.75
N SER A 618 23.58 11.50 34.97
CA SER A 618 24.45 12.26 35.90
C SER A 618 25.41 11.38 36.72
N GLN A 619 25.19 10.05 36.75
CA GLN A 619 25.96 9.14 37.59
C GLN A 619 27.32 8.77 36.96
N LYS A 620 28.42 9.05 37.65
CA LYS A 620 29.75 8.60 37.22
C LYS A 620 29.79 7.06 37.13
N GLY A 621 30.22 6.53 35.98
CA GLY A 621 30.39 5.10 35.74
C GLY A 621 29.30 4.42 34.92
N VAL A 622 28.15 5.08 34.67
CA VAL A 622 27.14 4.54 33.76
C VAL A 622 27.49 4.82 32.30
N LYS A 623 27.06 3.92 31.40
CA LYS A 623 27.24 4.07 29.96
C LYS A 623 26.53 5.35 29.49
N TYR A 624 27.26 6.26 28.83
CA TYR A 624 26.79 7.58 28.38
C TYR A 624 26.61 8.64 29.48
N HIS A 625 27.37 8.53 30.58
CA HIS A 625 27.50 9.61 31.57
C HIS A 625 27.98 10.93 30.92
N GLU A 626 27.27 12.03 31.20
CA GLU A 626 27.59 13.38 30.72
C GLU A 626 28.25 14.18 31.85
N PRO A 627 29.57 14.47 31.79
CA PRO A 627 30.28 15.22 32.82
C PRO A 627 29.70 16.61 33.10
N GLU A 628 29.07 17.23 32.09
CA GLU A 628 28.46 18.56 32.21
C GLU A 628 26.93 18.50 32.32
N PHE A 629 26.37 17.42 32.90
CA PHE A 629 24.91 17.20 32.97
C PHE A 629 24.12 18.39 33.54
N TRP A 630 24.74 19.15 34.45
CA TRP A 630 24.16 20.34 35.09
C TRP A 630 23.80 21.46 34.11
N LYS A 631 24.43 21.54 32.92
CA LYS A 631 24.07 22.50 31.86
C LYS A 631 22.72 22.18 31.20
N PHE A 632 22.19 20.99 31.43
CA PHE A 632 21.01 20.46 30.73
C PHE A 632 19.76 20.33 31.64
N GLY A 633 19.80 20.91 32.85
CA GLY A 633 18.70 20.91 33.82
C GLY A 633 18.77 19.79 34.86
N GLU A 634 17.70 19.63 35.65
CA GLU A 634 17.64 18.68 36.78
C GLU A 634 17.55 17.19 36.34
N GLU A 635 17.85 16.25 37.26
CA GLU A 635 18.02 14.79 37.05
C GLU A 635 16.82 14.01 36.45
N ARG A 636 15.78 14.71 35.97
CA ARG A 636 14.60 14.12 35.30
C ARG A 636 14.22 14.81 33.99
N ASN A 637 15.07 15.68 33.46
CA ASN A 637 14.80 16.36 32.20
C ASN A 637 14.75 15.37 31.01
N LYS A 638 13.55 15.12 30.48
CA LYS A 638 13.32 14.23 29.32
C LYS A 638 13.51 14.93 27.96
N TYR A 639 13.95 16.19 27.97
CA TYR A 639 14.06 17.01 26.76
C TYR A 639 15.31 16.71 25.91
N PHE A 640 16.32 16.03 26.47
CA PHE A 640 17.59 15.83 25.77
C PHE A 640 17.47 14.78 24.65
N ARG A 641 17.52 15.28 23.41
CA ARG A 641 17.60 14.48 22.19
C ARG A 641 19.07 14.29 21.82
N HIS A 642 19.57 13.06 21.86
CA HIS A 642 20.91 12.73 21.38
C HIS A 642 20.84 12.07 20.00
N ALA A 643 21.82 12.39 19.16
CA ALA A 643 21.98 11.79 17.84
C ALA A 643 22.23 10.29 17.96
N THR A 644 21.57 9.48 17.14
CA THR A 644 21.93 8.06 17.03
C THR A 644 23.27 7.90 16.31
N GLY A 645 24.11 7.00 16.79
CA GLY A 645 25.46 6.81 16.25
C GLY A 645 25.51 6.45 14.76
N GLN A 646 24.59 5.63 14.25
CA GLN A 646 24.73 4.96 12.95
C GLN A 646 24.97 5.88 11.75
N ILE A 647 24.10 6.87 11.53
CA ILE A 647 24.22 7.84 10.44
C ILE A 647 23.44 9.12 10.73
N TYR A 648 24.05 10.26 10.45
CA TYR A 648 23.37 11.56 10.42
C TYR A 648 24.15 12.59 9.61
N ALA A 649 23.45 13.61 9.13
CA ALA A 649 24.00 14.75 8.41
C ALA A 649 23.71 16.07 9.12
N ILE A 650 24.63 17.01 9.01
CA ILE A 650 24.48 18.37 9.53
C ILE A 650 24.79 19.40 8.44
N SER A 651 24.10 20.54 8.50
CA SER A 651 24.34 21.65 7.57
C SER A 651 25.67 22.36 7.87
N LYS A 652 26.20 23.09 6.88
CA LYS A 652 27.40 23.92 7.02
C LYS A 652 27.44 24.76 8.29
N ASP A 653 26.39 25.54 8.54
CA ASP A 653 26.34 26.44 9.70
C ASP A 653 26.40 25.71 11.04
N LEU A 654 25.81 24.51 11.11
CA LEU A 654 25.83 23.70 12.33
C LEU A 654 27.21 23.06 12.52
N ALA A 655 27.83 22.60 11.44
CA ALA A 655 29.20 22.07 11.48
C ALA A 655 30.20 23.17 11.87
N ALA A 656 30.06 24.38 11.34
CA ALA A 656 30.85 25.54 11.72
C ALA A 656 30.65 25.91 13.19
N TYR A 657 29.41 25.89 13.68
CA TYR A 657 29.12 26.10 15.09
C TYR A 657 29.80 25.05 15.98
N ILE A 658 29.75 23.76 15.60
CA ILE A 658 30.47 22.70 16.31
C ILE A 658 31.97 23.00 16.31
N SER A 659 32.56 23.34 15.15
CA SER A 659 34.00 23.63 15.04
C SER A 659 34.45 24.77 15.95
N ILE A 660 33.68 25.85 16.03
CA ILE A 660 33.98 27.01 16.89
C ILE A 660 33.91 26.66 18.39
N ASN A 661 33.07 25.68 18.76
CA ASN A 661 32.80 25.32 20.16
C ASN A 661 33.35 23.93 20.53
N ALA A 662 34.24 23.36 19.70
CA ALA A 662 34.77 22.00 19.83
C ALA A 662 36.04 21.89 20.69
#